data_AF-A0A8S3V3X8-F1
#
_entry.id   AF-A0A8S3V3X8-F1
#
_cell.length_a   1.000
_cell.length_b   1.000
_cell.length_c   1.000
_cell.angle_alpha   90.00
_cell.angle_beta   90.00
_cell.angle_gamma   90.00
#
_symmetry.space_group_name_H-M   'P 1'
#
loop_
_entity.id
_entity.type
_entity.pdbx_description
1 polymer ?
#
loop_
_entity_poly.entity_id
_entity_poly.type
_entity_poly.pdbx_seq_one_letter_code
_entity_poly.pdbx_strand_id
1 'polypeptide(L)'
;MKDEVERLWTILTQQHLTHISSNQSASKCPFEFTEHIHDIEIYADGLKKTIDAIQHEKNSYINRLRNVAGSLLTDNNPYITDLKDPNRPTKLAEKLGKMYDDEWTDAVQDLEKKKSKKKKRDTKNNPPLYLDIRPLEGNLLDKDTHKEYTKSGSTIKYAVWPALYLHCTNNEKGPLLAKGVVQPKARKHIDEIENETGTNDINPANYINTDSTDINADDLSDELHEADAMLDELLKGDISVEKACDNVLIDQIKSRIDNFRESHKSYRTSQLWFQYMDMIDILRRFIKAERTGNWELHLQTVKDMLPYLAASGHNLYVKSSRVYLQQMENLKTTHPEVLAFLQSGHHVIRRSDKFWAGLSSDLVIEQVLMRSLKTTGGMTRGRGMSEGQRAQWILSMPDCAEMNNALQEFTGVNYGTSDQHKEGGESRRSRDCQDLKTFLSFLISRSPFVEETSLRNIETGVSADKFVNVDNSKELGIKILKSMDGKKIDEFSFKRKEQATILSAKSAIKVDDDVIIVDSQLLFQRFLAASNGIYEDQSEIFTYELCSHPSSMFDPNGLMRTAQKSSLADAIWGKGDCCAFEMSENDETQYVIDGGSLLHRIHWQSGLSFGEICQRYIDSVERKYSKAIVVFDGYASGPDTKDATHQRRTKGIIGTKVSFTERTPFKSKKEIFLANIENKQNFINLLSAKMVEKGIKTKHADADADVLIALTAIESAKTKPTVLLGEDTDLLVLLLHHADVTSNSLIFKSGNVSKVNTHIKIWDILKTKLLLGEELCTLLPLIHAISGCDTTSRMFGVSKAATLKKFGEHDFLKTQAQLLCNANAKDDVISAGENIISSLYNGAPYEGLNVLRYRKFAARVLTNKTCVQIHTLPPTSNAASFHSQRAYLQMKMWMNKDNLNPCEWGWKVANGNLVPVKCTMDAAPSKLLNIIRCNCKTNCDTKRCTCRKNGLECSVACGECKGTGCTNSSKTVDMDD
;
A
#
# COMPACT_ATOMS: atom_id res chain seq x y z
N MET A 1 16.70 -42.65 -43.03
CA MET A 1 17.21 -42.97 -41.68
C MET A 1 16.17 -43.75 -40.88
N LYS A 2 14.96 -43.23 -40.66
CA LYS A 2 13.86 -44.00 -40.03
C LYS A 2 13.53 -45.29 -40.80
N ASP A 3 13.43 -45.18 -42.13
CA ASP A 3 13.10 -46.31 -43.01
C ASP A 3 14.22 -47.37 -43.12
N GLU A 4 15.49 -46.96 -42.98
CA GLU A 4 16.65 -47.87 -42.99
C GLU A 4 16.74 -48.66 -41.67
N VAL A 5 16.43 -47.99 -40.55
CA VAL A 5 16.38 -48.59 -39.21
C VAL A 5 15.20 -49.55 -39.10
N GLU A 6 14.03 -49.23 -39.67
CA GLU A 6 12.90 -50.17 -39.75
C GLU A 6 13.22 -51.39 -40.60
N ARG A 7 13.93 -51.23 -41.72
CA ARG A 7 14.35 -52.34 -42.59
C ARG A 7 15.32 -53.29 -41.88
N LEU A 8 16.32 -52.75 -41.17
CA LEU A 8 17.30 -53.54 -40.41
C LEU A 8 16.68 -54.20 -39.17
N TRP A 9 15.76 -53.51 -38.50
CA TRP A 9 15.01 -54.07 -37.36
C TRP A 9 14.15 -55.25 -37.80
N THR A 10 13.52 -55.16 -38.98
CA THR A 10 12.72 -56.25 -39.57
C THR A 10 13.58 -57.45 -39.92
N ILE A 11 14.77 -57.26 -40.51
CA ILE A 11 15.70 -58.35 -40.83
C ILE A 11 16.20 -59.06 -39.56
N LEU A 12 16.56 -58.28 -38.53
CA LEU A 12 17.02 -58.81 -37.24
C LEU A 12 15.93 -59.57 -36.49
N THR A 13 14.68 -59.09 -36.51
CA THR A 13 13.56 -59.79 -35.87
C THR A 13 13.15 -61.05 -36.64
N GLN A 14 13.24 -61.07 -37.97
CA GLN A 14 12.94 -62.26 -38.77
C GLN A 14 13.99 -63.37 -38.59
N GLN A 15 15.27 -63.02 -38.48
CA GLN A 15 16.34 -63.98 -38.18
C GLN A 15 16.24 -64.56 -36.76
N HIS A 16 15.83 -63.73 -35.79
CA HIS A 16 15.65 -64.17 -34.40
C HIS A 16 14.45 -65.10 -34.21
N LEU A 17 13.37 -64.90 -34.97
CA LEU A 17 12.17 -65.74 -34.90
C LEU A 17 12.36 -67.12 -35.55
N THR A 18 13.16 -67.24 -36.62
CA THR A 18 13.51 -68.54 -37.22
C THR A 18 14.45 -69.38 -36.35
N HIS A 19 15.26 -68.75 -35.49
CA HIS A 19 16.19 -69.45 -34.60
C HIS A 19 15.53 -70.01 -33.33
N ILE A 20 14.37 -69.47 -32.93
CA ILE A 20 13.65 -69.89 -31.72
C ILE A 20 12.68 -71.06 -31.99
N SER A 21 12.26 -71.28 -33.24
CA SER A 21 11.34 -72.37 -33.59
C SER A 21 11.98 -73.75 -33.79
N SER A 22 13.31 -73.86 -33.76
CA SER A 22 14.00 -75.14 -34.00
C SER A 22 15.27 -75.28 -33.16
N ASN A 23 15.15 -75.54 -31.86
CA ASN A 23 15.84 -76.65 -31.18
C ASN A 23 15.80 -76.50 -29.67
N GLN A 24 15.36 -77.59 -29.04
CA GLN A 24 15.55 -77.90 -27.64
C GLN A 24 17.04 -78.18 -27.34
N SER A 25 17.40 -78.01 -26.08
CA SER A 25 18.59 -78.53 -25.38
C SER A 25 19.93 -77.75 -25.51
N ALA A 26 20.27 -77.14 -24.38
CA ALA A 26 21.56 -76.87 -23.76
C ALA A 26 22.90 -76.96 -24.55
N SER A 27 23.69 -75.89 -24.34
CA SER A 27 25.15 -75.86 -24.15
C SER A 27 26.07 -76.02 -25.36
N LYS A 28 26.59 -74.88 -25.87
CA LYS A 28 28.02 -74.54 -26.07
C LYS A 28 28.19 -73.34 -27.03
N CYS A 29 29.15 -72.47 -26.66
CA CYS A 29 29.83 -71.43 -27.47
C CYS A 29 29.17 -70.04 -27.64
N PRO A 30 29.75 -68.99 -27.00
CA PRO A 30 29.64 -67.60 -27.42
C PRO A 30 30.94 -67.15 -28.11
N PHE A 31 31.00 -67.18 -29.46
CA PHE A 31 32.16 -66.60 -30.17
C PHE A 31 31.85 -65.97 -31.54
N GLU A 32 30.62 -65.50 -31.80
CA GLU A 32 30.30 -64.80 -33.07
C GLU A 32 29.66 -63.40 -32.90
N PHE A 33 29.55 -62.85 -31.67
CA PHE A 33 28.94 -61.53 -31.46
C PHE A 33 29.93 -60.35 -31.38
N THR A 34 31.23 -60.60 -31.25
CA THR A 34 32.23 -59.54 -31.06
C THR A 34 32.64 -58.81 -32.35
N GLU A 35 32.63 -59.48 -33.50
CA GLU A 35 32.95 -58.83 -34.79
C GLU A 35 31.85 -57.84 -35.23
N HIS A 36 30.57 -58.20 -35.06
CA HIS A 36 29.47 -57.32 -35.44
C HIS A 36 29.30 -56.10 -34.54
N ILE A 37 29.65 -56.19 -33.25
CA ILE A 37 29.64 -55.02 -32.36
C ILE A 37 30.75 -54.04 -32.74
N HIS A 38 31.93 -54.55 -33.11
CA HIS A 38 33.05 -53.71 -33.53
C HIS A 38 32.74 -52.93 -34.82
N ASP A 39 32.10 -53.59 -35.80
CA ASP A 39 31.70 -52.95 -37.06
C ASP A 39 30.62 -51.87 -36.85
N ILE A 40 29.68 -52.09 -35.91
CA ILE A 40 28.65 -51.11 -35.55
C ILE A 40 29.27 -49.90 -34.84
N GLU A 41 30.25 -50.11 -33.96
CA GLU A 41 30.96 -49.02 -33.27
C GLU A 41 31.76 -48.15 -34.26
N ILE A 42 32.42 -48.76 -35.25
CA ILE A 42 33.15 -48.04 -36.31
C ILE A 42 32.17 -47.22 -37.18
N TYR A 43 31.01 -47.80 -37.52
CA TYR A 43 29.99 -47.10 -38.31
C TYR A 43 29.34 -45.94 -37.51
N ALA A 44 29.10 -46.13 -36.22
CA ALA A 44 28.59 -45.09 -35.33
C ALA A 44 29.57 -43.92 -35.18
N ASP A 45 30.88 -44.20 -35.09
CA ASP A 45 31.91 -43.16 -35.01
C ASP A 45 32.06 -42.38 -36.34
N GLY A 46 31.87 -43.06 -37.48
CA GLY A 46 31.80 -42.43 -38.81
C GLY A 46 30.59 -41.51 -38.98
N LEU A 47 29.42 -41.91 -38.50
CA LEU A 47 28.20 -41.08 -38.49
C LEU A 47 28.37 -39.84 -37.60
N LYS A 48 29.02 -40.00 -36.43
CA LYS A 48 29.27 -38.89 -35.51
C LYS A 48 30.15 -37.81 -36.11
N LYS A 49 31.23 -38.20 -36.80
CA LYS A 49 32.11 -37.27 -37.54
C LYS A 49 31.38 -36.53 -38.67
N THR A 50 30.43 -37.20 -39.32
CA THR A 50 29.62 -36.60 -40.40
C THR A 50 28.62 -35.58 -39.84
N ILE A 51 28.00 -35.87 -38.69
CA ILE A 51 27.12 -34.94 -37.98
C ILE A 51 27.89 -33.69 -37.56
N ASP A 52 29.09 -33.84 -36.99
CA ASP A 52 29.93 -32.71 -36.58
C ASP A 52 30.33 -31.81 -37.77
N ALA A 53 30.63 -32.41 -38.92
CA ALA A 53 30.93 -31.67 -40.15
C ALA A 53 29.71 -30.86 -40.67
N ILE A 54 28.52 -31.45 -40.64
CA ILE A 54 27.27 -30.77 -41.03
C ILE A 54 26.92 -29.64 -40.04
N GLN A 55 27.16 -29.86 -38.74
CA GLN A 55 26.98 -28.85 -37.69
C GLN A 55 27.88 -27.63 -37.95
N HIS A 56 29.13 -27.88 -38.34
CA HIS A 56 30.10 -26.83 -38.67
C HIS A 56 29.69 -26.02 -39.91
N GLU A 57 29.20 -26.68 -40.97
CA GLU A 57 28.66 -25.99 -42.15
C GLU A 57 27.43 -25.15 -41.82
N LYS A 58 26.47 -25.69 -41.06
CA LYS A 58 25.28 -24.94 -40.59
C LYS A 58 25.67 -23.65 -39.86
N ASN A 59 26.65 -23.71 -38.97
CA ASN A 59 27.14 -22.54 -38.23
C ASN A 59 27.83 -21.52 -39.16
N SER A 60 28.53 -21.97 -40.20
CA SER A 60 29.12 -21.11 -41.23
C SER A 60 28.04 -20.35 -42.02
N TYR A 61 26.96 -21.03 -42.44
CA TYR A 61 25.84 -20.39 -43.14
C TYR A 61 25.07 -19.40 -42.25
N ILE A 62 24.84 -19.73 -40.97
CA ILE A 62 24.21 -18.83 -40.00
C ILE A 62 25.03 -17.55 -39.82
N ASN A 63 26.36 -17.67 -39.75
CA ASN A 63 27.24 -16.50 -39.63
C ASN A 63 27.23 -15.61 -40.89
N ARG A 64 27.16 -16.20 -42.09
CA ARG A 64 27.00 -15.43 -43.34
C ARG A 64 25.66 -14.70 -43.41
N LEU A 65 24.56 -15.35 -43.03
CA LEU A 65 23.22 -14.75 -42.96
C LEU A 65 23.16 -13.62 -41.94
N ARG A 66 23.78 -13.79 -40.76
CA ARG A 66 23.91 -12.72 -39.74
C ARG A 66 24.65 -11.50 -40.26
N ASN A 67 25.71 -11.69 -41.04
CA ASN A 67 26.49 -10.58 -41.59
C ASN A 67 25.71 -9.75 -42.63
N VAL A 68 24.88 -10.41 -43.44
CA VAL A 68 24.01 -9.75 -44.44
C VAL A 68 22.83 -9.03 -43.77
N ALA A 69 22.19 -9.66 -42.78
CA ALA A 69 21.12 -9.04 -41.99
C ALA A 69 21.62 -7.82 -41.19
N GLY A 70 22.83 -7.90 -40.63
CA GLY A 70 23.45 -6.80 -39.90
C GLY A 70 23.77 -5.58 -40.77
N SER A 71 24.19 -5.76 -42.03
CA SER A 71 24.41 -4.62 -42.95
C SER A 71 23.13 -3.92 -43.38
N LEU A 72 22.01 -4.65 -43.50
CA LEU A 72 20.71 -4.07 -43.88
C LEU A 72 20.05 -3.29 -42.74
N LEU A 73 20.38 -3.59 -41.48
CA LEU A 73 19.81 -2.96 -40.28
C LEU A 73 20.47 -1.61 -39.89
N THR A 74 21.69 -1.35 -40.36
CA THR A 74 22.51 -0.19 -39.95
C THR A 74 22.55 0.95 -40.96
N ASP A 75 21.96 0.78 -42.15
CA ASP A 75 21.93 1.83 -43.16
C ASP A 75 20.99 2.98 -42.70
N ASN A 76 21.55 4.17 -42.47
CA ASN A 76 20.89 5.40 -42.01
C ASN A 76 20.29 5.42 -40.58
N ASN A 77 20.69 4.54 -39.65
CA ASN A 77 20.12 4.49 -38.28
C ASN A 77 21.17 4.65 -37.16
N PRO A 78 21.54 5.89 -36.73
CA PRO A 78 22.67 6.15 -35.84
C PRO A 78 22.46 5.76 -34.35
N TYR A 79 21.27 5.28 -33.98
CA TYR A 79 20.94 4.81 -32.62
C TYR A 79 21.01 3.29 -32.45
N ILE A 80 21.34 2.54 -33.51
CA ILE A 80 21.61 1.11 -33.44
C ILE A 80 23.12 0.92 -33.32
N THR A 81 23.58 0.38 -32.19
CA THR A 81 25.00 0.20 -31.88
C THR A 81 25.67 -0.69 -32.94
N ASP A 82 26.73 -0.18 -33.58
CA ASP A 82 27.48 -0.93 -34.60
C ASP A 82 28.25 -2.09 -33.97
N LEU A 83 27.69 -3.29 -34.11
CA LEU A 83 28.31 -4.54 -33.68
C LEU A 83 29.51 -4.97 -34.56
N LYS A 84 30.00 -4.11 -35.46
CA LYS A 84 31.27 -4.28 -36.18
C LYS A 84 32.42 -3.47 -35.58
N ASP A 85 32.14 -2.47 -34.73
CA ASP A 85 33.18 -1.64 -34.09
C ASP A 85 34.18 -2.55 -33.33
N PRO A 86 35.46 -2.61 -33.77
CA PRO A 86 36.48 -3.46 -33.15
C PRO A 86 36.93 -2.98 -31.77
N ASN A 87 36.56 -1.76 -31.38
CA ASN A 87 36.91 -1.13 -30.10
C ASN A 87 35.67 -0.94 -29.21
N ARG A 88 34.55 -1.61 -29.50
CA ARG A 88 33.40 -1.57 -28.59
C ARG A 88 33.74 -2.22 -27.23
N PRO A 89 33.15 -1.76 -26.13
CA PRO A 89 33.50 -2.20 -24.77
C PRO A 89 33.48 -3.72 -24.58
N THR A 90 32.49 -4.41 -25.15
CA THR A 90 32.37 -5.88 -25.10
C THR A 90 33.44 -6.62 -25.90
N LYS A 91 33.94 -6.04 -27.00
CA LYS A 91 34.98 -6.64 -27.86
C LYS A 91 36.38 -6.28 -27.36
N LEU A 92 36.54 -5.15 -26.69
CA LEU A 92 37.72 -4.82 -25.88
C LEU A 92 37.84 -5.76 -24.68
N ALA A 93 36.73 -6.11 -24.03
CA ALA A 93 36.71 -7.11 -22.96
C ALA A 93 37.08 -8.52 -23.46
N GLU A 94 36.59 -8.93 -24.65
CA GLU A 94 37.02 -10.18 -25.31
C GLU A 94 38.49 -10.16 -25.74
N LYS A 95 38.99 -9.03 -26.26
CA LYS A 95 40.41 -8.87 -26.65
C LYS A 95 41.33 -8.89 -25.43
N LEU A 96 40.92 -8.30 -24.30
CA LEU A 96 41.64 -8.41 -23.03
C LEU A 96 41.66 -9.85 -22.51
N GLY A 97 40.57 -10.60 -22.70
CA GLY A 97 40.49 -12.02 -22.34
C GLY A 97 41.43 -12.91 -23.15
N LYS A 98 41.51 -12.70 -24.48
CA LYS A 98 42.43 -13.46 -25.34
C LYS A 98 43.91 -13.16 -25.13
N MET A 99 44.23 -11.97 -24.63
CA MET A 99 45.62 -11.61 -24.29
C MET A 99 46.11 -12.33 -23.02
N TYR A 100 45.21 -12.90 -22.21
CA TYR A 100 45.53 -13.60 -20.97
C TYR A 100 45.66 -15.13 -21.11
N ASP A 101 45.11 -15.74 -22.16
CA ASP A 101 45.11 -17.21 -22.30
C ASP A 101 46.29 -17.77 -23.12
N ASP A 102 46.75 -17.06 -24.16
CA ASP A 102 47.80 -17.60 -25.04
C ASP A 102 49.22 -17.44 -24.43
N GLU A 103 49.50 -16.33 -23.71
CA GLU A 103 50.82 -16.12 -23.07
C GLU A 103 51.00 -16.92 -21.77
N TRP A 104 49.91 -17.29 -21.08
CA TRP A 104 49.97 -18.11 -19.86
C TRP A 104 50.07 -19.61 -20.14
N THR A 105 49.52 -20.08 -21.26
CA THR A 105 49.65 -21.48 -21.68
C THR A 105 51.11 -21.80 -22.05
N ASP A 106 51.79 -20.87 -22.74
CA ASP A 106 53.22 -21.01 -23.08
C ASP A 106 54.13 -20.91 -21.83
N ALA A 107 53.80 -20.04 -20.87
CA ALA A 107 54.54 -19.91 -19.60
C ALA A 107 54.43 -21.16 -18.71
N VAL A 108 53.27 -21.84 -18.71
CA VAL A 108 53.03 -23.06 -17.91
C VAL A 108 53.75 -24.27 -18.52
N GLN A 109 53.77 -24.40 -19.85
CA GLN A 109 54.53 -25.47 -20.51
C GLN A 109 56.06 -25.34 -20.30
N ASP A 110 56.58 -24.11 -20.21
CA ASP A 110 57.99 -23.86 -19.90
C ASP A 110 58.34 -24.04 -18.40
N LEU A 111 57.38 -23.82 -17.50
CA LEU A 111 57.51 -24.09 -16.06
C LEU A 111 57.47 -25.60 -15.75
N GLU A 112 56.72 -26.38 -16.51
CA GLU A 112 56.67 -27.85 -16.35
C GLU A 112 57.93 -28.54 -16.86
N LYS A 113 58.55 -28.04 -17.95
CA LYS A 113 59.86 -28.54 -18.43
C LYS A 113 61.00 -28.35 -17.42
N LYS A 114 60.91 -27.40 -16.48
CA LYS A 114 61.93 -27.14 -15.45
C LYS A 114 61.78 -27.97 -14.16
N LYS A 115 60.66 -28.69 -13.95
CA LYS A 115 60.38 -29.41 -12.69
C LYS A 115 60.98 -30.82 -12.58
N SER A 116 61.61 -31.38 -13.62
CA SER A 116 62.28 -32.70 -13.51
C SER A 116 63.66 -32.68 -12.83
N LYS A 117 64.17 -31.50 -12.44
CA LYS A 117 65.45 -31.37 -11.72
C LYS A 117 65.37 -30.37 -10.56
N LYS A 118 64.88 -30.82 -9.39
CA LYS A 118 65.52 -30.58 -8.08
C LYS A 118 64.70 -31.19 -6.94
N LYS A 119 65.28 -32.24 -6.33
CA LYS A 119 64.97 -32.75 -4.99
C LYS A 119 65.78 -31.96 -3.95
N LYS A 120 65.23 -31.84 -2.73
CA LYS A 120 65.80 -31.37 -1.43
C LYS A 120 65.66 -29.88 -1.06
N ARG A 121 64.74 -29.54 -0.14
CA ARG A 121 65.00 -29.34 1.31
C ARG A 121 63.78 -28.78 2.08
N ASP A 122 63.61 -29.36 3.27
CA ASP A 122 63.11 -28.88 4.56
C ASP A 122 61.70 -28.30 4.78
N THR A 123 61.03 -28.96 5.72
CA THR A 123 59.80 -28.62 6.44
C THR A 123 59.95 -27.40 7.34
N LYS A 124 59.16 -26.34 7.12
CA LYS A 124 58.63 -25.47 8.18
C LYS A 124 57.40 -24.68 7.70
N ASN A 125 56.34 -24.78 8.50
CA ASN A 125 55.15 -23.92 8.61
C ASN A 125 54.07 -23.95 7.50
N ASN A 126 53.12 -24.88 7.65
CA ASN A 126 51.70 -24.56 7.59
C ASN A 126 50.92 -25.65 8.36
N PRO A 127 50.36 -25.37 9.56
CA PRO A 127 49.56 -26.36 10.27
C PRO A 127 48.21 -26.58 9.53
N PRO A 128 47.67 -27.80 9.51
CA PRO A 128 46.41 -28.11 8.82
C PRO A 128 45.22 -27.40 9.47
N LEU A 129 44.32 -26.87 8.63
CA LEU A 129 43.03 -26.31 9.04
C LEU A 129 42.21 -27.35 9.83
N TYR A 130 41.57 -26.92 10.91
CA TYR A 130 40.80 -27.80 11.79
C TYR A 130 39.31 -27.45 11.77
N LEU A 131 38.48 -28.41 11.38
CA LEU A 131 37.02 -28.32 11.44
C LEU A 131 36.52 -28.94 12.74
N ASP A 132 35.83 -28.14 13.55
CA ASP A 132 35.25 -28.60 14.81
C ASP A 132 33.81 -29.09 14.60
N ILE A 133 33.67 -30.42 14.59
CA ILE A 133 32.41 -31.12 14.31
C ILE A 133 31.64 -31.47 15.59
N ARG A 134 32.06 -30.93 16.75
CA ARG A 134 31.58 -31.29 18.09
C ARG A 134 30.29 -30.65 18.64
N PRO A 135 29.49 -29.81 17.96
CA PRO A 135 28.22 -29.39 18.54
C PRO A 135 27.23 -30.56 18.56
N LEU A 136 27.19 -31.29 19.67
CA LEU A 136 26.27 -32.39 19.90
C LEU A 136 24.88 -31.87 20.29
N GLU A 137 23.84 -32.56 19.84
CA GLU A 137 22.46 -32.27 20.22
C GLU A 137 22.31 -32.25 21.76
N GLY A 138 21.68 -31.20 22.29
CA GLY A 138 21.44 -31.01 23.72
C GLY A 138 22.39 -30.03 24.42
N ASN A 139 23.55 -29.71 23.84
CA ASN A 139 24.50 -28.76 24.42
C ASN A 139 24.01 -27.30 24.31
N LEU A 140 24.49 -26.45 25.22
CA LEU A 140 24.22 -25.01 25.18
C LEU A 140 24.87 -24.37 23.95
N LEU A 141 24.15 -23.43 23.33
CA LEU A 141 24.65 -22.66 22.20
C LEU A 141 25.69 -21.65 22.65
N ASP A 142 26.94 -21.86 22.25
CA ASP A 142 27.99 -20.84 22.32
C ASP A 142 27.93 -19.91 21.10
N LYS A 143 27.47 -18.67 21.33
CA LYS A 143 27.30 -17.65 20.28
C LYS A 143 28.63 -17.06 19.79
N ASP A 144 29.72 -17.27 20.50
CA ASP A 144 31.04 -16.78 20.10
C ASP A 144 31.67 -17.67 19.03
N THR A 145 31.30 -18.95 18.99
CA THR A 145 31.81 -19.91 18.00
C THR A 145 30.77 -20.33 16.96
N HIS A 146 29.47 -20.19 17.23
CA HIS A 146 28.39 -20.66 16.34
C HIS A 146 27.26 -19.62 16.15
N LYS A 147 26.61 -19.65 14.98
CA LYS A 147 25.45 -18.80 14.63
C LYS A 147 24.17 -19.63 14.54
N GLU A 148 23.05 -19.00 14.88
CA GLU A 148 21.70 -19.59 14.78
C GLU A 148 21.24 -19.62 13.31
N TYR A 149 20.62 -20.72 12.88
CA TYR A 149 20.16 -20.89 11.50
C TYR A 149 18.76 -20.31 11.23
N THR A 150 17.67 -21.00 11.65
CA THR A 150 16.28 -20.55 11.37
C THR A 150 15.43 -20.21 12.58
N LYS A 151 15.82 -20.66 13.78
CA LYS A 151 15.07 -20.40 15.03
C LYS A 151 16.05 -20.04 16.13
N SER A 152 15.64 -19.22 17.08
CA SER A 152 16.45 -18.88 18.25
C SER A 152 16.14 -19.80 19.43
N GLY A 153 17.17 -20.14 20.21
CA GLY A 153 17.06 -21.06 21.35
C GLY A 153 18.38 -21.19 22.10
N SER A 154 18.34 -21.78 23.30
CA SER A 154 19.54 -21.89 24.16
C SER A 154 20.29 -23.21 24.01
N THR A 155 19.66 -24.26 23.46
CA THR A 155 20.25 -25.59 23.28
C THR A 155 20.22 -26.03 21.83
N ILE A 156 21.29 -26.68 21.38
CA ILE A 156 21.47 -27.12 19.99
C ILE A 156 20.60 -28.35 19.72
N LYS A 157 19.84 -28.32 18.62
CA LYS A 157 19.11 -29.48 18.08
C LYS A 157 19.97 -30.27 17.12
N TYR A 158 20.63 -29.61 16.17
CA TYR A 158 21.59 -30.24 15.27
C TYR A 158 22.55 -29.19 14.68
N ALA A 159 23.73 -29.64 14.25
CA ALA A 159 24.70 -28.81 13.54
C ALA A 159 24.35 -28.73 12.06
N VAL A 160 24.40 -27.52 11.49
CA VAL A 160 24.17 -27.25 10.05
C VAL A 160 25.51 -27.09 9.34
N TRP A 161 26.50 -26.45 10.00
CA TRP A 161 27.86 -26.30 9.53
C TRP A 161 28.87 -26.26 10.69
N PRO A 162 30.02 -26.95 10.63
CA PRO A 162 31.02 -26.93 11.69
C PRO A 162 31.77 -25.60 11.77
N ALA A 163 32.31 -25.26 12.95
CA ALA A 163 33.20 -24.10 13.11
C ALA A 163 34.61 -24.40 12.57
N LEU A 164 35.23 -23.44 11.90
CA LEU A 164 36.54 -23.60 11.26
C LEU A 164 37.62 -22.83 12.02
N TYR A 165 38.69 -23.53 12.37
CA TYR A 165 39.85 -23.01 13.08
C TYR A 165 41.13 -23.15 12.26
N LEU A 166 42.07 -22.22 12.45
CA LEU A 166 43.32 -22.19 11.70
C LEU A 166 44.19 -23.43 11.94
N HIS A 167 44.18 -23.96 13.17
CA HIS A 167 44.82 -25.22 13.54
C HIS A 167 44.23 -25.75 14.87
N CYS A 168 44.52 -27.01 15.21
CA CYS A 168 44.32 -27.54 16.57
C CYS A 168 45.54 -28.36 16.99
N THR A 169 46.12 -28.04 18.13
CA THR A 169 47.31 -28.70 18.67
C THR A 169 47.05 -29.08 20.12
N ASN A 170 47.26 -30.36 20.47
CA ASN A 170 47.02 -30.90 21.82
C ASN A 170 45.62 -30.60 22.39
N ASN A 171 44.57 -30.74 21.56
CA ASN A 171 43.16 -30.46 21.88
C ASN A 171 42.81 -29.00 22.21
N GLU A 172 43.75 -28.05 22.12
CA GLU A 172 43.46 -26.62 22.15
C GLU A 172 43.25 -26.08 20.73
N LYS A 173 42.12 -25.38 20.53
CA LYS A 173 41.74 -24.82 19.23
C LYS A 173 42.48 -23.50 19.01
N GLY A 174 43.11 -23.34 17.85
CA GLY A 174 43.75 -22.09 17.42
C GLY A 174 42.71 -21.00 17.09
N PRO A 175 43.10 -19.91 16.40
CA PRO A 175 42.20 -18.81 16.05
C PRO A 175 41.00 -19.27 15.19
N LEU A 176 39.80 -18.77 15.52
CA LEU A 176 38.57 -19.05 14.76
C LEU A 176 38.58 -18.27 13.44
N LEU A 177 38.48 -18.98 12.32
CA LEU A 177 38.42 -18.40 10.99
C LEU A 177 36.98 -18.16 10.54
N ALA A 178 36.07 -19.09 10.87
CA ALA A 178 34.64 -18.95 10.57
C ALA A 178 33.78 -19.62 11.63
N LYS A 179 32.74 -18.92 12.10
CA LYS A 179 31.75 -19.49 13.02
C LYS A 179 30.97 -20.62 12.34
N GLY A 180 30.72 -21.69 13.08
CA GLY A 180 29.80 -22.74 12.63
C GLY A 180 28.35 -22.27 12.63
N VAL A 181 27.45 -23.06 12.06
CA VAL A 181 26.01 -22.77 12.00
C VAL A 181 25.26 -23.92 12.62
N VAL A 182 24.32 -23.64 13.52
CA VAL A 182 23.56 -24.66 14.24
C VAL A 182 22.10 -24.27 14.36
N GLN A 183 21.23 -25.27 14.48
CA GLN A 183 19.80 -25.09 14.67
C GLN A 183 19.44 -25.32 16.16
N PRO A 184 19.02 -24.30 16.91
CA PRO A 184 18.55 -24.46 18.29
C PRO A 184 17.16 -25.12 18.40
N LYS A 185 16.87 -25.73 19.56
CA LYS A 185 15.50 -26.12 19.97
C LYS A 185 14.68 -24.86 20.27
N ALA A 186 13.46 -24.80 19.75
CA ALA A 186 12.58 -23.63 19.90
C ALA A 186 12.20 -23.41 21.37
N ARG A 187 12.17 -22.15 21.83
CA ARG A 187 11.54 -21.79 23.11
C ARG A 187 10.04 -22.10 22.99
N LYS A 188 9.50 -22.94 23.89
CA LYS A 188 8.05 -23.04 24.06
C LYS A 188 7.55 -21.69 24.58
N HIS A 189 6.88 -20.93 23.74
CA HIS A 189 5.96 -19.92 24.23
C HIS A 189 4.76 -20.65 24.82
N ILE A 190 4.51 -20.42 26.10
CA ILE A 190 3.20 -20.66 26.72
C ILE A 190 2.28 -19.65 26.03
N ASP A 191 1.52 -20.08 25.02
CA ASP A 191 0.39 -19.37 24.39
C ASP A 191 -0.24 -20.20 23.24
N GLU A 192 0.31 -21.37 22.89
CA GLU A 192 -0.32 -22.31 21.95
C GLU A 192 -0.84 -23.56 22.68
N ILE A 193 -1.90 -23.39 23.47
CA ILE A 193 -2.90 -24.42 23.75
C ILE A 193 -4.25 -23.73 23.57
N GLU A 194 -5.16 -24.40 22.86
CA GLU A 194 -6.47 -23.93 22.37
C GLU A 194 -6.43 -23.25 21.00
N ASN A 195 -6.28 -24.06 19.96
CA ASN A 195 -7.16 -24.01 18.77
C ASN A 195 -6.98 -25.31 17.98
N GLU A 196 -7.45 -26.41 18.57
CA GLU A 196 -7.78 -27.62 17.84
C GLU A 196 -9.29 -27.72 17.69
N THR A 197 -9.71 -28.06 16.47
CA THR A 197 -11.03 -28.52 16.03
C THR A 197 -12.15 -27.47 15.90
N GLY A 198 -12.42 -27.11 14.65
CA GLY A 198 -13.56 -26.29 14.26
C GLY A 198 -13.57 -26.01 12.76
N THR A 199 -13.64 -27.06 11.93
CA THR A 199 -14.03 -26.94 10.52
C THR A 199 -15.49 -26.52 10.45
N ASN A 200 -15.74 -25.21 10.50
CA ASN A 200 -16.99 -24.64 10.02
C ASN A 200 -16.74 -24.17 8.58
N ASP A 201 -17.17 -24.98 7.62
CA ASP A 201 -17.36 -24.53 6.25
C ASP A 201 -18.40 -23.41 6.26
N ILE A 202 -17.95 -22.18 6.00
CA ILE A 202 -18.82 -21.02 5.90
C ILE A 202 -19.26 -20.94 4.44
N ASN A 203 -20.50 -21.34 4.17
CA ASN A 203 -21.15 -21.17 2.87
C ASN A 203 -21.34 -19.66 2.58
N PRO A 204 -20.76 -19.12 1.49
CA PRO A 204 -20.88 -17.70 1.11
C PRO A 204 -22.32 -17.23 0.84
N ALA A 205 -23.25 -18.14 0.57
CA ALA A 205 -24.65 -17.84 0.27
C ALA A 205 -25.39 -17.14 1.44
N ASN A 206 -24.96 -17.36 2.69
CA ASN A 206 -25.67 -16.86 3.87
C ASN A 206 -25.47 -15.35 4.16
N TYR A 207 -24.73 -14.61 3.33
CA TYR A 207 -24.41 -13.19 3.56
C TYR A 207 -24.90 -12.22 2.48
N ILE A 208 -25.67 -12.69 1.50
CA ILE A 208 -26.33 -11.81 0.52
C ILE A 208 -27.67 -11.37 1.10
N ASN A 209 -27.69 -10.21 1.75
CA ASN A 209 -28.93 -9.53 2.08
C ASN A 209 -28.98 -8.23 1.26
N THR A 210 -29.54 -8.33 0.05
CA THR A 210 -29.78 -7.20 -0.84
C THR A 210 -31.28 -6.94 -0.89
N ASP A 211 -31.75 -5.94 -0.14
CA ASP A 211 -33.06 -5.30 -0.34
C ASP A 211 -33.01 -4.46 -1.63
N SER A 212 -32.99 -5.12 -2.79
CA SER A 212 -33.40 -4.54 -4.05
C SER A 212 -34.46 -5.44 -4.69
N THR A 213 -35.56 -4.83 -5.09
CA THR A 213 -36.90 -5.40 -5.23
C THR A 213 -37.13 -6.42 -6.36
N ASP A 214 -36.17 -7.23 -6.80
CA ASP A 214 -36.43 -8.25 -7.85
C ASP A 214 -35.52 -9.50 -7.83
N ILE A 215 -34.86 -9.84 -6.71
CA ILE A 215 -33.97 -11.02 -6.66
C ILE A 215 -34.33 -11.91 -5.46
N ASN A 216 -34.94 -13.06 -5.72
CA ASN A 216 -35.07 -14.14 -4.73
C ASN A 216 -33.65 -14.66 -4.40
N ALA A 217 -33.21 -14.45 -3.16
CA ALA A 217 -31.91 -14.91 -2.68
C ALA A 217 -31.76 -16.44 -2.73
N ASP A 218 -32.88 -17.17 -2.62
CA ASP A 218 -32.93 -18.63 -2.68
C ASP A 218 -32.52 -19.16 -4.08
N ASP A 219 -33.01 -18.55 -5.16
CA ASP A 219 -32.70 -18.97 -6.54
C ASP A 219 -31.21 -18.78 -6.90
N LEU A 220 -30.53 -17.77 -6.35
CA LEU A 220 -29.10 -17.53 -6.60
C LEU A 220 -28.20 -18.52 -5.83
N SER A 221 -28.64 -18.95 -4.65
CA SER A 221 -27.95 -19.98 -3.87
C SER A 221 -27.98 -21.31 -4.60
N ASP A 222 -29.13 -21.68 -5.16
CA ASP A 222 -29.31 -22.96 -5.86
C ASP A 222 -28.50 -23.03 -7.16
N GLU A 223 -28.53 -21.97 -7.99
CA GLU A 223 -27.71 -21.87 -9.20
C GLU A 223 -26.19 -21.95 -8.90
N LEU A 224 -25.74 -21.36 -7.79
CA LEU A 224 -24.32 -21.44 -7.38
C LEU A 224 -23.94 -22.82 -6.86
N HIS A 225 -24.83 -23.52 -6.14
CA HIS A 225 -24.57 -24.91 -5.73
C HIS A 225 -24.56 -25.85 -6.93
N GLU A 226 -25.44 -25.65 -7.91
CA GLU A 226 -25.43 -26.40 -9.17
C GLU A 226 -24.16 -26.12 -9.98
N ALA A 227 -23.68 -24.87 -10.01
CA ALA A 227 -22.41 -24.50 -10.63
C ALA A 227 -21.21 -25.22 -9.97
N ASP A 228 -21.21 -25.29 -8.64
CA ASP A 228 -20.15 -25.93 -7.86
C ASP A 228 -20.15 -27.44 -8.05
N ALA A 229 -21.33 -28.07 -8.05
CA ALA A 229 -21.49 -29.48 -8.37
C ALA A 229 -20.98 -29.80 -9.79
N MET A 230 -21.32 -28.95 -10.77
CA MET A 230 -20.82 -29.10 -12.14
C MET A 230 -19.29 -28.93 -12.23
N LEU A 231 -18.71 -28.02 -11.45
CA LEU A 231 -17.25 -27.86 -11.38
C LEU A 231 -16.59 -29.10 -10.78
N ASP A 232 -17.18 -29.69 -9.75
CA ASP A 232 -16.71 -30.95 -9.15
C ASP A 232 -16.76 -32.12 -10.13
N GLU A 233 -17.84 -32.26 -10.90
CA GLU A 233 -17.97 -33.24 -11.98
C GLU A 233 -16.89 -33.02 -13.06
N LEU A 234 -16.63 -31.76 -13.43
CA LEU A 234 -15.59 -31.41 -14.39
C LEU A 234 -14.18 -31.78 -13.87
N LEU A 235 -13.89 -31.51 -12.59
CA LEU A 235 -12.61 -31.81 -11.96
C LEU A 235 -12.37 -33.32 -11.78
N LYS A 236 -13.44 -34.10 -11.61
CA LYS A 236 -13.40 -35.58 -11.59
C LYS A 236 -13.28 -36.19 -12.99
N GLY A 237 -13.60 -35.42 -14.04
CA GLY A 237 -13.60 -35.87 -15.42
C GLY A 237 -14.91 -36.54 -15.85
N ASP A 238 -15.99 -36.39 -15.07
CA ASP A 238 -17.30 -36.99 -15.32
C ASP A 238 -18.06 -36.27 -16.47
N ILE A 239 -17.72 -35.00 -16.72
CA ILE A 239 -18.24 -34.20 -17.83
C ILE A 239 -17.08 -33.55 -18.61
N SER A 240 -17.27 -33.31 -19.91
CA SER A 240 -16.29 -32.59 -20.73
C SER A 240 -16.41 -31.07 -20.55
N VAL A 241 -15.34 -30.34 -20.86
CA VAL A 241 -15.32 -28.87 -20.81
C VAL A 241 -16.37 -28.28 -21.75
N GLU A 242 -16.55 -28.86 -22.93
CA GLU A 242 -17.53 -28.41 -23.93
C GLU A 242 -18.96 -28.56 -23.38
N LYS A 243 -19.27 -29.70 -22.76
CA LYS A 243 -20.58 -29.96 -22.16
C LYS A 243 -20.87 -29.01 -20.98
N ALA A 244 -19.85 -28.68 -20.19
CA ALA A 244 -19.97 -27.71 -19.10
C ALA A 244 -20.16 -26.28 -19.62
N CYS A 245 -19.48 -25.90 -20.71
CA CYS A 245 -19.64 -24.59 -21.35
C CYS A 245 -21.00 -24.42 -22.02
N ASP A 246 -21.57 -25.48 -22.59
CA ASP A 246 -22.89 -25.47 -23.25
C ASP A 246 -24.06 -25.59 -22.25
N ASN A 247 -23.78 -25.65 -20.95
CA ASN A 247 -24.82 -25.74 -19.92
C ASN A 247 -25.56 -24.40 -19.78
N VAL A 248 -26.90 -24.46 -19.83
CA VAL A 248 -27.81 -23.31 -19.66
C VAL A 248 -27.49 -22.50 -18.40
N LEU A 249 -27.02 -23.15 -17.35
CA LEU A 249 -26.64 -22.52 -16.08
C LEU A 249 -25.53 -21.46 -16.25
N ILE A 250 -24.55 -21.70 -17.14
CA ILE A 250 -23.49 -20.73 -17.43
C ILE A 250 -24.07 -19.46 -18.09
N ASP A 251 -25.02 -19.64 -19.02
CA ASP A 251 -25.70 -18.52 -19.68
C ASP A 251 -26.61 -17.74 -18.72
N GLN A 252 -27.26 -18.43 -17.76
CA GLN A 252 -28.06 -17.81 -16.70
C GLN A 252 -27.21 -16.95 -15.78
N ILE A 253 -26.10 -17.49 -15.26
CA ILE A 253 -25.16 -16.75 -14.41
C ILE A 253 -24.60 -15.52 -15.14
N LYS A 254 -24.22 -15.70 -16.41
CA LYS A 254 -23.72 -14.61 -17.26
C LYS A 254 -24.77 -13.51 -17.43
N SER A 255 -26.01 -13.87 -17.74
CA SER A 255 -27.12 -12.93 -17.89
C SER A 255 -27.41 -12.15 -16.60
N ARG A 256 -27.32 -12.79 -15.43
CA ARG A 256 -27.46 -12.12 -14.13
C ARG A 256 -26.34 -11.11 -13.88
N ILE A 257 -25.10 -11.47 -14.17
CA ILE A 257 -23.95 -10.55 -14.04
C ILE A 257 -24.13 -9.34 -14.98
N ASP A 258 -24.58 -9.55 -16.20
CA ASP A 258 -24.80 -8.48 -17.18
C ASP A 258 -25.94 -7.55 -16.75
N ASN A 259 -27.06 -8.10 -16.25
CA ASN A 259 -28.16 -7.31 -15.69
C ASN A 259 -27.71 -6.48 -14.48
N PHE A 260 -26.91 -7.05 -13.58
CA PHE A 260 -26.35 -6.35 -12.42
C PHE A 260 -25.40 -5.22 -12.84
N ARG A 261 -24.56 -5.44 -13.87
CA ARG A 261 -23.69 -4.41 -14.43
C ARG A 261 -24.51 -3.25 -15.02
N GLU A 262 -25.60 -3.54 -15.73
CA GLU A 262 -26.46 -2.51 -16.33
C GLU A 262 -27.25 -1.72 -15.28
N SER A 263 -27.78 -2.38 -14.22
CA SER A 263 -28.48 -1.68 -13.15
C SER A 263 -27.58 -0.73 -12.35
N HIS A 264 -26.27 -1.00 -12.30
CA HIS A 264 -25.28 -0.18 -11.59
C HIS A 264 -24.47 0.74 -12.53
N LYS A 265 -24.95 0.97 -13.75
CA LYS A 265 -24.23 1.76 -14.76
C LYS A 265 -24.13 3.25 -14.45
N SER A 266 -25.13 3.78 -13.74
CA SER A 266 -25.18 5.18 -13.30
C SER A 266 -24.26 5.49 -12.11
N TYR A 267 -23.72 4.48 -11.43
CA TYR A 267 -22.94 4.66 -10.20
C TYR A 267 -21.43 4.57 -10.46
N ARG A 268 -20.73 5.69 -10.27
CA ARG A 268 -19.32 5.83 -10.64
C ARG A 268 -18.39 4.90 -9.87
N THR A 269 -18.66 4.66 -8.59
CA THR A 269 -17.88 3.72 -7.78
C THR A 269 -18.02 2.29 -8.31
N SER A 270 -19.22 1.87 -8.69
CA SER A 270 -19.48 0.55 -9.27
C SER A 270 -18.77 0.38 -10.62
N GLN A 271 -18.83 1.39 -11.48
CA GLN A 271 -18.12 1.39 -12.77
C GLN A 271 -16.61 1.18 -12.63
N LEU A 272 -15.97 1.87 -11.67
CA LEU A 272 -14.54 1.68 -11.38
C LEU A 272 -14.22 0.21 -11.00
N TRP A 273 -15.09 -0.43 -10.23
CA TRP A 273 -14.91 -1.82 -9.80
C TRP A 273 -15.17 -2.83 -10.91
N PHE A 274 -16.18 -2.62 -11.75
CA PHE A 274 -16.36 -3.44 -12.96
C PHE A 274 -15.16 -3.34 -13.88
N GLN A 275 -14.64 -2.14 -14.10
CA GLN A 275 -13.41 -1.94 -14.87
C GLN A 275 -12.21 -2.67 -14.25
N TYR A 276 -12.07 -2.65 -12.92
CA TYR A 276 -11.03 -3.39 -12.23
C TYR A 276 -11.16 -4.91 -12.43
N MET A 277 -12.39 -5.44 -12.34
CA MET A 277 -12.66 -6.86 -12.63
C MET A 277 -12.27 -7.23 -14.06
N ASP A 278 -12.58 -6.37 -15.03
CA ASP A 278 -12.19 -6.57 -16.43
C ASP A 278 -10.65 -6.58 -16.59
N MET A 279 -9.92 -5.71 -15.86
CA MET A 279 -8.46 -5.70 -15.85
C MET A 279 -7.87 -7.00 -15.28
N ILE A 280 -8.45 -7.53 -14.20
CA ILE A 280 -8.04 -8.81 -13.61
C ILE A 280 -8.29 -9.96 -14.58
N ASP A 281 -9.42 -9.96 -15.30
CA ASP A 281 -9.68 -10.96 -16.32
C ASP A 281 -8.65 -10.93 -17.47
N ILE A 282 -8.27 -9.74 -17.94
CA ILE A 282 -7.21 -9.58 -18.95
C ILE A 282 -5.90 -10.20 -18.45
N LEU A 283 -5.51 -9.92 -17.20
CA LEU A 283 -4.30 -10.48 -16.61
C LEU A 283 -4.37 -12.01 -16.49
N ARG A 284 -5.52 -12.55 -16.07
CA ARG A 284 -5.75 -14.00 -16.00
C ARG A 284 -5.59 -14.67 -17.37
N ARG A 285 -6.18 -14.08 -18.42
CA ARG A 285 -6.04 -14.56 -19.80
C ARG A 285 -4.62 -14.45 -20.32
N PHE A 286 -3.88 -13.38 -19.98
CA PHE A 286 -2.47 -13.23 -20.35
C PHE A 286 -1.60 -14.30 -19.68
N ILE A 287 -1.78 -14.54 -18.38
CA ILE A 287 -1.08 -15.61 -17.66
C ILE A 287 -1.39 -16.97 -18.29
N LYS A 288 -2.66 -17.24 -18.62
CA LYS A 288 -3.05 -18.45 -19.36
C LYS A 288 -2.31 -18.56 -20.69
N ALA A 289 -2.22 -17.48 -21.46
CA ALA A 289 -1.51 -17.45 -22.73
C ALA A 289 -0.04 -17.85 -22.56
N GLU A 290 0.67 -17.20 -21.65
CA GLU A 290 2.08 -17.50 -21.35
C GLU A 290 2.27 -18.95 -20.86
N ARG A 291 1.43 -19.39 -19.92
CA ARG A 291 1.56 -20.71 -19.29
C ARG A 291 1.33 -21.85 -20.26
N THR A 292 0.40 -21.67 -21.20
CA THR A 292 0.05 -22.67 -22.22
C THR A 292 0.83 -22.50 -23.52
N GLY A 293 1.55 -21.39 -23.71
CA GLY A 293 2.17 -21.05 -25.00
C GLY A 293 1.13 -20.75 -26.09
N ASN A 294 0.00 -20.12 -25.74
CA ASN A 294 -1.02 -19.72 -26.72
C ASN A 294 -0.71 -18.33 -27.29
N TRP A 295 -0.19 -18.30 -28.53
CA TRP A 295 0.28 -17.09 -29.20
C TRP A 295 -0.84 -16.09 -29.53
N GLU A 296 -1.99 -16.58 -30.00
CA GLU A 296 -3.11 -15.71 -30.38
C GLU A 296 -3.71 -15.04 -29.14
N LEU A 297 -3.88 -15.79 -28.05
CA LEU A 297 -4.34 -15.25 -26.78
C LEU A 297 -3.33 -14.26 -26.18
N HIS A 298 -2.02 -14.49 -26.36
CA HIS A 298 -0.98 -13.55 -25.96
C HIS A 298 -1.16 -12.21 -26.67
N LEU A 299 -1.25 -12.21 -28.01
CA LEU A 299 -1.43 -10.97 -28.78
C LEU A 299 -2.74 -10.26 -28.43
N GLN A 300 -3.84 -11.01 -28.29
CA GLN A 300 -5.13 -10.42 -27.93
C GLN A 300 -5.10 -9.75 -26.54
N THR A 301 -4.46 -10.38 -25.55
CA THR A 301 -4.39 -9.83 -24.19
C THR A 301 -3.45 -8.62 -24.10
N VAL A 302 -2.34 -8.61 -24.84
CA VAL A 302 -1.48 -7.41 -24.98
C VAL A 302 -2.27 -6.25 -25.61
N LYS A 303 -3.12 -6.54 -26.60
CA LYS A 303 -4.02 -5.57 -27.23
C LYS A 303 -5.09 -5.05 -26.25
N ASP A 304 -5.68 -5.93 -25.46
CA ASP A 304 -6.68 -5.58 -24.44
C ASP A 304 -6.09 -4.72 -23.30
N MET A 305 -4.79 -4.86 -23.00
CA MET A 305 -4.09 -4.03 -22.00
C MET A 305 -3.82 -2.61 -22.48
N LEU A 306 -3.70 -2.36 -23.78
CA LEU A 306 -3.28 -1.08 -24.34
C LEU A 306 -4.12 0.13 -23.85
N PRO A 307 -5.47 0.07 -23.82
CA PRO A 307 -6.27 1.20 -23.32
C PRO A 307 -5.90 1.58 -21.89
N TYR A 308 -5.72 0.60 -21.01
CA TYR A 308 -5.38 0.85 -19.62
C TYR A 308 -3.97 1.42 -19.45
N LEU A 309 -2.99 0.90 -20.21
CA LEU A 309 -1.62 1.44 -20.23
C LEU A 309 -1.59 2.89 -20.74
N ALA A 310 -2.41 3.21 -21.74
CA ALA A 310 -2.53 4.56 -22.29
C ALA A 310 -3.18 5.52 -21.28
N ALA A 311 -4.27 5.09 -20.65
CA ALA A 311 -4.99 5.87 -19.67
C ALA A 311 -4.18 6.12 -18.40
N SER A 312 -3.39 5.15 -17.92
CA SER A 312 -2.56 5.31 -16.72
C SER A 312 -1.24 6.06 -16.97
N GLY A 313 -0.91 6.33 -18.23
CA GLY A 313 0.28 7.09 -18.60
C GLY A 313 1.57 6.29 -18.66
N HIS A 314 1.49 4.98 -18.85
CA HIS A 314 2.63 4.10 -19.15
C HIS A 314 3.08 4.24 -20.62
N ASN A 315 3.43 5.47 -21.01
CA ASN A 315 3.66 5.89 -22.40
C ASN A 315 4.66 5.00 -23.16
N LEU A 316 5.76 4.60 -22.53
CA LEU A 316 6.77 3.73 -23.15
C LEU A 316 6.19 2.33 -23.44
N TYR A 317 5.49 1.74 -22.48
CA TYR A 317 4.82 0.46 -22.67
C TYR A 317 3.76 0.53 -23.78
N VAL A 318 3.01 1.63 -23.88
CA VAL A 318 2.04 1.83 -24.96
C VAL A 318 2.73 1.88 -26.32
N LYS A 319 3.81 2.66 -26.48
CA LYS A 319 4.58 2.74 -27.74
C LYS A 319 5.12 1.38 -28.12
N SER A 320 5.86 0.74 -27.22
CA SER A 320 6.52 -0.54 -27.48
C SER A 320 5.51 -1.65 -27.77
N SER A 321 4.45 -1.76 -26.96
CA SER A 321 3.42 -2.81 -27.16
C SER A 321 2.65 -2.60 -28.47
N ARG A 322 2.42 -1.35 -28.88
CA ARG A 322 1.76 -1.06 -30.15
C ARG A 322 2.63 -1.38 -31.37
N VAL A 323 3.94 -1.07 -31.33
CA VAL A 323 4.89 -1.52 -32.37
C VAL A 323 4.90 -3.03 -32.45
N TYR A 324 5.05 -3.66 -31.28
CA TYR A 324 5.12 -5.09 -31.15
C TYR A 324 3.90 -5.75 -31.79
N LEU A 325 2.68 -5.33 -31.43
CA LEU A 325 1.45 -5.88 -32.01
C LEU A 325 1.40 -5.71 -33.53
N GLN A 326 1.75 -4.54 -34.07
CA GLN A 326 1.77 -4.32 -35.52
C GLN A 326 2.78 -5.22 -36.24
N GLN A 327 3.96 -5.41 -35.67
CA GLN A 327 4.98 -6.30 -36.24
C GLN A 327 4.53 -7.75 -36.17
N MET A 328 3.96 -8.18 -35.03
CA MET A 328 3.51 -9.55 -34.82
C MET A 328 2.30 -9.90 -35.70
N GLU A 329 1.33 -9.00 -35.87
CA GLU A 329 0.17 -9.19 -36.76
C GLU A 329 0.62 -9.31 -38.24
N ASN A 330 1.70 -8.61 -38.63
CA ASN A 330 2.27 -8.67 -39.98
C ASN A 330 3.18 -9.89 -40.24
N LEU A 331 3.45 -10.75 -39.24
CA LEU A 331 4.27 -11.95 -39.46
C LEU A 331 3.64 -12.90 -40.46
N LYS A 332 2.30 -12.95 -40.53
CA LYS A 332 1.58 -13.80 -41.49
C LYS A 332 1.99 -13.54 -42.93
N THR A 333 2.30 -12.28 -43.27
CA THR A 333 2.70 -11.88 -44.62
C THR A 333 4.21 -11.76 -44.78
N THR A 334 4.94 -11.40 -43.71
CA THR A 334 6.38 -11.13 -43.80
C THR A 334 7.27 -12.33 -43.51
N HIS A 335 6.89 -13.18 -42.55
CA HIS A 335 7.69 -14.32 -42.06
C HIS A 335 6.77 -15.45 -41.55
N PRO A 336 6.03 -16.13 -42.43
CA PRO A 336 5.03 -17.13 -42.05
C PRO A 336 5.62 -18.33 -41.28
N GLU A 337 6.87 -18.69 -41.54
CA GLU A 337 7.60 -19.73 -40.81
C GLU A 337 7.86 -19.35 -39.35
N VAL A 338 8.14 -18.07 -39.08
CA VAL A 338 8.28 -17.55 -37.72
C VAL A 338 6.94 -17.55 -37.01
N LEU A 339 5.87 -17.16 -37.70
CA LEU A 339 4.52 -17.23 -37.15
C LEU A 339 4.15 -18.66 -36.75
N ALA A 340 4.41 -19.65 -37.62
CA ALA A 340 4.15 -21.05 -37.33
C ALA A 340 4.95 -21.55 -36.11
N PHE A 341 6.21 -21.13 -35.98
CA PHE A 341 7.03 -21.42 -34.81
C PHE A 341 6.43 -20.86 -33.51
N LEU A 342 5.96 -19.61 -33.53
CA LEU A 342 5.35 -18.96 -32.37
C LEU A 342 3.98 -19.55 -32.02
N GLN A 343 3.16 -19.87 -33.02
CA GLN A 343 1.87 -20.56 -32.87
C GLN A 343 2.02 -21.97 -32.30
N SER A 344 3.15 -22.62 -32.55
CA SER A 344 3.51 -23.89 -31.90
C SER A 344 3.92 -23.74 -30.43
N GLY A 345 3.86 -22.53 -29.87
CA GLY A 345 4.07 -22.24 -28.45
C GLY A 345 5.51 -21.90 -28.07
N HIS A 346 6.40 -21.71 -29.04
CA HIS A 346 7.83 -21.45 -28.77
C HIS A 346 8.16 -20.01 -28.38
N HIS A 347 7.16 -19.14 -28.18
CA HIS A 347 7.37 -17.81 -27.60
C HIS A 347 7.58 -17.86 -26.08
N VAL A 348 7.22 -18.97 -25.43
CA VAL A 348 7.48 -19.23 -24.02
C VAL A 348 8.52 -20.33 -23.84
N ILE A 349 9.25 -20.27 -22.74
CA ILE A 349 10.23 -21.27 -22.36
C ILE A 349 9.54 -22.28 -21.43
N ARG A 350 9.70 -23.57 -21.75
CA ARG A 350 9.28 -24.68 -20.89
C ARG A 350 10.50 -25.39 -20.34
N ARG A 351 10.52 -25.61 -19.01
CA ARG A 351 11.55 -26.39 -18.30
C ARG A 351 11.13 -27.83 -18.01
N SER A 352 9.88 -28.17 -18.36
CA SER A 352 9.26 -29.47 -18.16
C SER A 352 8.18 -29.67 -19.22
N ASP A 353 7.80 -30.91 -19.48
CA ASP A 353 6.77 -31.25 -20.48
C ASP A 353 5.33 -30.97 -20.02
N LYS A 354 5.16 -30.43 -18.80
CA LYS A 354 3.84 -30.05 -18.27
C LYS A 354 3.22 -28.93 -19.12
N PHE A 355 1.96 -29.11 -19.53
CA PHE A 355 1.24 -28.17 -20.40
C PHE A 355 1.19 -26.73 -19.88
N TRP A 356 1.06 -26.53 -18.56
CA TRP A 356 0.98 -25.21 -17.91
C TRP A 356 2.35 -24.66 -17.42
N ALA A 357 3.46 -25.21 -17.91
CA ALA A 357 4.81 -24.85 -17.45
C ALA A 357 5.50 -23.74 -18.25
N GLY A 358 4.81 -23.13 -19.23
CA GLY A 358 5.34 -22.01 -20.01
C GLY A 358 5.67 -20.81 -19.12
N LEU A 359 6.81 -20.17 -19.38
CA LEU A 359 7.26 -18.95 -18.73
C LEU A 359 7.87 -18.02 -19.77
N SER A 360 7.69 -16.72 -19.60
CA SER A 360 8.38 -15.74 -20.43
C SER A 360 9.89 -15.86 -20.27
N SER A 361 10.63 -15.53 -21.33
CA SER A 361 12.09 -15.61 -21.34
C SER A 361 12.73 -14.79 -20.24
N ASP A 362 12.24 -13.58 -20.01
CA ASP A 362 12.71 -12.67 -18.95
C ASP A 362 12.52 -13.29 -17.55
N LEU A 363 11.35 -13.87 -17.28
CA LEU A 363 11.07 -14.50 -15.99
C LEU A 363 11.93 -15.75 -15.76
N VAL A 364 12.28 -16.49 -16.81
CA VAL A 364 13.24 -17.61 -16.72
C VAL A 364 14.64 -17.09 -16.44
N ILE A 365 15.09 -16.04 -17.13
CA ILE A 365 16.38 -15.39 -16.89
C ILE A 365 16.44 -14.91 -15.44
N GLU A 366 15.38 -14.28 -14.93
CA GLU A 366 15.35 -13.80 -13.56
C GLU A 366 15.40 -14.95 -12.54
N GLN A 367 14.59 -15.99 -12.73
CA GLN A 367 14.48 -17.12 -11.79
C GLN A 367 15.70 -18.04 -11.79
N VAL A 368 16.47 -18.08 -12.89
CA VAL A 368 17.62 -18.97 -13.06
C VAL A 368 18.93 -18.19 -12.95
N LEU A 369 19.17 -17.25 -13.86
CA LEU A 369 20.44 -16.53 -13.96
C LEU A 369 20.54 -15.41 -12.92
N MET A 370 19.53 -14.54 -12.81
CA MET A 370 19.63 -13.40 -11.88
C MET A 370 19.50 -13.84 -10.42
N ARG A 371 18.76 -14.91 -10.13
CA ARG A 371 18.64 -15.46 -8.79
C ARG A 371 20.00 -15.93 -8.25
N SER A 372 20.81 -16.63 -9.05
CA SER A 372 22.15 -17.07 -8.64
C SER A 372 23.14 -15.91 -8.48
N LEU A 373 22.94 -14.81 -9.24
CA LEU A 373 23.71 -13.57 -9.10
C LEU A 373 23.30 -12.71 -7.90
N LYS A 374 22.04 -12.76 -7.46
CA LYS A 374 21.46 -11.91 -6.40
C LYS A 374 21.46 -12.53 -4.99
N THR A 375 21.89 -13.79 -4.82
CA THR A 375 21.99 -14.44 -3.51
C THR A 375 23.10 -13.84 -2.63
N THR A 376 23.07 -14.09 -1.31
CA THR A 376 24.10 -13.63 -0.37
C THR A 376 25.45 -14.24 -0.75
N GLY A 377 26.44 -13.41 -1.09
CA GLY A 377 27.73 -13.84 -1.69
C GLY A 377 27.74 -13.85 -3.23
N GLY A 378 26.64 -13.47 -3.87
CA GLY A 378 26.53 -13.28 -5.32
C GLY A 378 26.92 -11.86 -5.76
N MET A 379 26.98 -11.67 -7.08
CA MET A 379 27.58 -10.52 -7.74
C MET A 379 26.93 -9.16 -7.44
N THR A 380 25.66 -9.13 -7.01
CA THR A 380 24.86 -7.88 -6.96
C THR A 380 24.38 -7.46 -5.57
N ARG A 381 24.81 -8.11 -4.48
CA ARG A 381 24.48 -7.66 -3.10
C ARG A 381 25.73 -7.20 -2.36
N GLY A 382 25.95 -5.89 -2.30
CA GLY A 382 27.06 -5.24 -1.57
C GLY A 382 27.59 -3.99 -2.31
N ARG A 383 28.55 -3.26 -1.72
CA ARG A 383 29.36 -2.27 -2.45
C ARG A 383 30.13 -3.07 -3.52
N GLY A 384 29.89 -2.80 -4.81
CA GLY A 384 30.20 -3.70 -5.94
C GLY A 384 31.57 -4.43 -5.90
N MET A 385 31.63 -5.59 -6.55
CA MET A 385 32.83 -6.43 -6.63
C MET A 385 33.93 -5.79 -7.51
N SER A 386 35.20 -5.94 -7.12
CA SER A 386 36.31 -5.62 -8.03
C SER A 386 36.35 -6.56 -9.23
N GLU A 387 37.00 -6.17 -10.33
CA GLU A 387 37.13 -7.04 -11.52
C GLU A 387 37.78 -8.38 -11.19
N GLY A 388 38.80 -8.39 -10.32
CA GLY A 388 39.45 -9.64 -9.86
C GLY A 388 38.50 -10.56 -9.09
N GLN A 389 37.62 -10.00 -8.27
CA GLN A 389 36.59 -10.79 -7.57
C GLN A 389 35.52 -11.33 -8.53
N ARG A 390 35.15 -10.56 -9.56
CA ARG A 390 34.20 -11.00 -10.60
C ARG A 390 34.79 -12.14 -11.43
N ALA A 391 36.05 -12.02 -11.84
CA ALA A 391 36.76 -13.07 -12.55
C ALA A 391 36.83 -14.36 -11.72
N GLN A 392 37.22 -14.25 -10.45
CA GLN A 392 37.28 -15.41 -9.55
C GLN A 392 35.90 -16.07 -9.34
N TRP A 393 34.82 -15.30 -9.25
CA TRP A 393 33.46 -15.83 -9.14
C TRP A 393 33.00 -16.52 -10.44
N ILE A 394 33.21 -15.90 -11.60
CA ILE A 394 32.84 -16.48 -12.90
C ILE A 394 33.61 -17.78 -13.16
N LEU A 395 34.91 -17.81 -12.83
CA LEU A 395 35.76 -18.97 -13.05
C LEU A 395 35.48 -20.12 -12.08
N SER A 396 35.04 -19.82 -10.85
CA SER A 396 34.78 -20.86 -9.84
C SER A 396 33.34 -21.37 -9.81
N MET A 397 32.37 -20.62 -10.34
CA MET A 397 30.95 -21.01 -10.26
C MET A 397 30.63 -22.34 -10.95
N PRO A 398 31.12 -22.61 -12.19
CA PRO A 398 30.88 -23.90 -12.85
C PRO A 398 31.36 -25.08 -12.00
N ASP A 399 32.60 -25.00 -11.48
CA ASP A 399 33.19 -26.04 -10.63
C ASP A 399 32.44 -26.19 -9.30
N CYS A 400 32.03 -25.08 -8.66
CA CYS A 400 31.21 -25.11 -7.45
C CYS A 400 29.82 -25.71 -7.69
N ALA A 401 29.21 -25.44 -8.84
CA ALA A 401 27.91 -26.02 -9.22
C ALA A 401 28.03 -27.52 -9.49
N GLU A 402 29.09 -27.95 -10.18
CA GLU A 402 29.39 -29.36 -10.43
C GLU A 402 29.67 -30.11 -9.12
N MET A 403 30.48 -29.52 -8.23
CA MET A 403 30.76 -30.10 -6.92
C MET A 403 29.51 -30.17 -6.03
N ASN A 404 28.62 -29.17 -6.11
CA ASN A 404 27.32 -29.19 -5.42
C ASN A 404 26.38 -30.25 -6.01
N ASN A 405 26.39 -30.49 -7.32
CA ASN A 405 25.61 -31.56 -7.95
C ASN A 405 26.16 -32.94 -7.55
N ALA A 406 27.48 -33.12 -7.57
CA ALA A 406 28.13 -34.34 -7.13
C ALA A 406 27.88 -34.62 -5.63
N LEU A 407 27.85 -33.57 -4.79
CA LEU A 407 27.49 -33.69 -3.37
C LEU A 407 26.01 -34.08 -3.17
N GLN A 408 25.09 -33.54 -3.96
CA GLN A 408 23.67 -33.93 -3.93
C GLN A 408 23.49 -35.39 -4.34
N GLU A 409 24.18 -35.83 -5.39
CA GLU A 409 24.16 -37.20 -5.88
C GLU A 409 24.79 -38.17 -4.87
N PHE A 410 25.93 -37.80 -4.29
CA PHE A 410 26.62 -38.58 -3.26
C PHE A 410 25.83 -38.71 -1.96
N THR A 411 25.14 -37.64 -1.54
CA THR A 411 24.34 -37.64 -0.30
C THR A 411 22.94 -38.21 -0.48
N GLY A 412 22.51 -38.45 -1.73
CA GLY A 412 21.13 -38.83 -2.06
C GLY A 412 20.11 -37.72 -1.78
N VAL A 413 20.56 -36.51 -1.42
CA VAL A 413 19.71 -35.35 -1.14
C VAL A 413 19.64 -34.48 -2.39
N ASN A 414 18.81 -34.89 -3.35
CA ASN A 414 18.52 -34.06 -4.51
C ASN A 414 17.70 -32.85 -4.07
N TYR A 415 18.17 -31.63 -4.37
CA TYR A 415 17.32 -30.44 -4.36
C TYR A 415 16.40 -30.47 -5.60
N GLY A 416 15.55 -31.48 -5.69
CA GLY A 416 14.42 -31.47 -6.60
C GLY A 416 13.42 -30.44 -6.10
N THR A 417 13.03 -29.48 -6.93
CA THR A 417 11.73 -28.85 -6.73
C THR A 417 10.69 -29.94 -6.80
N SER A 418 9.96 -30.17 -5.70
CA SER A 418 8.75 -31.01 -5.70
C SER A 418 7.93 -30.77 -6.97
N ASP A 419 7.32 -31.81 -7.52
CA ASP A 419 6.37 -31.69 -8.62
C ASP A 419 5.23 -30.72 -8.31
N GLN A 420 4.98 -30.46 -7.02
CA GLN A 420 4.05 -29.48 -6.52
C GLN A 420 4.65 -28.07 -6.62
N HIS A 421 4.02 -27.25 -7.48
CA HIS A 421 4.34 -25.83 -7.60
C HIS A 421 4.30 -25.16 -6.22
N LYS A 422 5.27 -24.29 -5.90
CA LYS A 422 5.37 -23.60 -4.61
C LYS A 422 4.08 -22.87 -4.16
N GLU A 423 3.26 -22.44 -5.12
CA GLU A 423 1.97 -21.78 -4.86
C GLU A 423 0.81 -22.76 -4.62
N GLY A 424 0.98 -24.06 -4.92
CA GLY A 424 0.00 -25.12 -4.67
C GLY A 424 0.20 -25.85 -3.34
N GLY A 425 1.15 -25.42 -2.52
CA GLY A 425 1.38 -25.97 -1.18
C GLY A 425 0.25 -25.62 -0.21
N GLU A 426 -0.05 -26.51 0.73
CA GLU A 426 -1.15 -26.35 1.68
C GLU A 426 -1.06 -25.07 2.52
N SER A 427 0.15 -24.70 2.94
CA SER A 427 0.40 -23.44 3.66
C SER A 427 0.10 -22.20 2.83
N ARG A 428 0.37 -22.21 1.52
CA ARG A 428 0.00 -21.11 0.61
C ARG A 428 -1.52 -21.04 0.44
N ARG A 429 -2.17 -22.17 0.16
CA ARG A 429 -3.65 -22.24 0.01
C ARG A 429 -4.37 -21.73 1.26
N SER A 430 -3.90 -22.13 2.45
CA SER A 430 -4.46 -21.67 3.72
C SER A 430 -4.30 -20.15 3.89
N ARG A 431 -3.13 -19.60 3.57
CA ARG A 431 -2.90 -18.15 3.59
C ARG A 431 -3.79 -17.41 2.60
N ASP A 432 -3.86 -17.86 1.35
CA ASP A 432 -4.67 -17.22 0.31
C ASP A 432 -6.17 -17.27 0.65
N CYS A 433 -6.63 -18.37 1.27
CA CYS A 433 -7.99 -18.49 1.80
C CYS A 433 -8.25 -17.49 2.95
N GLN A 434 -7.28 -17.32 3.86
CA GLN A 434 -7.38 -16.34 4.94
C GLN A 434 -7.38 -14.88 4.41
N ASP A 435 -6.56 -14.59 3.41
CA ASP A 435 -6.50 -13.29 2.75
C ASP A 435 -7.82 -13.00 2.01
N LEU A 436 -8.38 -14.00 1.31
CA LEU A 436 -9.69 -13.90 0.67
C LEU A 436 -10.80 -13.64 1.68
N LYS A 437 -10.85 -14.38 2.80
CA LYS A 437 -11.82 -14.15 3.88
C LYS A 437 -11.72 -12.73 4.44
N THR A 438 -10.50 -12.24 4.63
CA THR A 438 -10.24 -10.88 5.09
C THR A 438 -10.77 -9.86 4.07
N PHE A 439 -10.47 -10.04 2.80
CA PHE A 439 -10.92 -9.18 1.71
C PHE A 439 -12.44 -9.15 1.55
N LEU A 440 -13.10 -10.32 1.55
CA LEU A 440 -14.56 -10.41 1.48
C LEU A 440 -15.22 -9.73 2.68
N SER A 441 -14.70 -9.95 3.89
CA SER A 441 -15.22 -9.29 5.09
C SER A 441 -15.10 -7.76 5.02
N PHE A 442 -14.04 -7.25 4.37
CA PHE A 442 -13.87 -5.83 4.12
C PHE A 442 -14.93 -5.30 3.16
N LEU A 443 -15.15 -5.97 2.02
CA LEU A 443 -16.11 -5.55 1.00
C LEU A 443 -17.56 -5.62 1.47
N ILE A 444 -17.95 -6.64 2.26
CA ILE A 444 -19.31 -6.76 2.81
C ILE A 444 -19.68 -5.50 3.60
N SER A 445 -18.75 -4.99 4.42
CA SER A 445 -18.96 -3.76 5.20
C SER A 445 -18.80 -2.46 4.40
N ARG A 446 -18.24 -2.54 3.19
CA ARG A 446 -17.80 -1.39 2.37
C ARG A 446 -18.08 -1.65 0.90
N SER A 447 -19.32 -2.01 0.58
CA SER A 447 -19.68 -2.42 -0.78
C SER A 447 -19.39 -1.29 -1.77
N PRO A 448 -18.73 -1.58 -2.91
CA PRO A 448 -18.57 -0.63 -4.01
C PRO A 448 -19.83 -0.53 -4.89
N PHE A 449 -20.83 -1.39 -4.66
CA PHE A 449 -22.08 -1.48 -5.40
C PHE A 449 -23.25 -0.84 -4.65
N VAL A 450 -23.01 0.34 -4.10
CA VAL A 450 -24.06 1.16 -3.44
C VAL A 450 -24.59 2.15 -4.47
N GLU A 451 -25.89 2.46 -4.41
CA GLU A 451 -26.59 3.40 -5.28
C GLU A 451 -26.20 4.87 -5.02
N GLU A 452 -24.90 5.16 -5.06
CA GLU A 452 -24.34 6.49 -4.89
C GLU A 452 -23.79 6.99 -6.23
N THR A 453 -24.26 8.15 -6.68
CA THR A 453 -23.81 8.76 -7.94
C THR A 453 -22.37 9.29 -7.87
N SER A 454 -21.85 9.50 -6.65
CA SER A 454 -20.50 9.99 -6.42
C SER A 454 -19.47 8.86 -6.55
N LEU A 455 -18.26 9.20 -6.99
CA LEU A 455 -17.13 8.29 -6.93
C LEU A 455 -16.53 8.40 -5.53
N ARG A 456 -16.45 7.30 -4.77
CA ARG A 456 -15.95 7.35 -3.38
C ARG A 456 -14.79 6.39 -3.15
N ASN A 457 -13.94 6.75 -2.20
CA ASN A 457 -12.99 5.81 -1.61
C ASN A 457 -13.73 4.91 -0.62
N ILE A 458 -13.81 3.61 -0.89
CA ILE A 458 -14.56 2.68 -0.02
C ILE A 458 -13.90 2.45 1.35
N GLU A 459 -12.59 2.70 1.48
CA GLU A 459 -11.86 2.57 2.75
C GLU A 459 -12.08 3.78 3.66
N THR A 460 -12.12 4.99 3.09
CA THR A 460 -12.19 6.23 3.87
C THR A 460 -13.55 6.92 3.83
N GLY A 461 -14.40 6.56 2.87
CA GLY A 461 -15.70 7.21 2.61
C GLY A 461 -15.60 8.54 1.87
N VAL A 462 -14.39 9.00 1.52
CA VAL A 462 -14.19 10.31 0.89
C VAL A 462 -14.68 10.28 -0.56
N SER A 463 -15.61 11.16 -0.89
CA SER A 463 -16.07 11.38 -2.26
C SER A 463 -15.03 12.15 -3.09
N ALA A 464 -14.94 11.78 -4.35
CA ALA A 464 -14.06 12.37 -5.34
C ALA A 464 -14.61 13.69 -5.86
N ASP A 465 -13.69 14.60 -6.18
CA ASP A 465 -14.01 15.81 -6.90
C ASP A 465 -14.46 15.51 -8.35
N LYS A 466 -15.15 16.47 -8.98
CA LYS A 466 -15.72 16.34 -10.34
C LYS A 466 -14.68 16.05 -11.43
N PHE A 467 -13.39 16.32 -11.20
CA PHE A 467 -12.32 16.12 -12.18
C PHE A 467 -11.68 14.73 -12.15
N VAL A 468 -11.89 13.95 -11.08
CA VAL A 468 -11.44 12.56 -11.01
C VAL A 468 -12.24 11.76 -12.03
N ASN A 469 -11.59 10.93 -12.85
CA ASN A 469 -12.23 10.24 -13.98
C ASN A 469 -11.72 8.80 -14.22
N VAL A 470 -11.09 8.19 -13.21
CA VAL A 470 -10.53 6.82 -13.29
C VAL A 470 -11.55 5.73 -13.57
N ASP A 471 -12.81 5.98 -13.25
CA ASP A 471 -13.97 5.15 -13.59
C ASP A 471 -14.15 4.98 -15.11
N ASN A 472 -13.58 5.86 -15.94
CA ASN A 472 -13.66 5.82 -17.41
C ASN A 472 -12.28 5.60 -18.07
N SER A 473 -11.38 4.87 -17.42
CA SER A 473 -9.99 4.71 -17.90
C SER A 473 -9.94 4.00 -19.25
N LYS A 474 -10.80 2.99 -19.49
CA LYS A 474 -10.84 2.28 -20.77
C LYS A 474 -11.18 3.21 -21.95
N GLU A 475 -12.23 4.02 -21.82
CA GLU A 475 -12.64 4.96 -22.88
C GLU A 475 -11.58 6.03 -23.13
N LEU A 476 -10.95 6.55 -22.07
CA LEU A 476 -9.83 7.49 -22.18
C LEU A 476 -8.66 6.89 -22.95
N GLY A 477 -8.29 5.65 -22.58
CA GLY A 477 -7.25 4.89 -23.26
C GLY A 477 -7.52 4.70 -24.76
N ILE A 478 -8.73 4.30 -25.11
CA ILE A 478 -9.16 4.14 -26.51
C ILE A 478 -9.05 5.45 -27.28
N LYS A 479 -9.46 6.58 -26.68
CA LYS A 479 -9.32 7.91 -27.30
C LYS A 479 -7.85 8.27 -27.57
N ILE A 480 -6.95 8.01 -26.60
CA ILE A 480 -5.51 8.23 -26.77
C ILE A 480 -4.99 7.38 -27.93
N LEU A 481 -5.29 6.07 -27.93
CA LEU A 481 -4.83 5.14 -28.97
C LEU A 481 -5.31 5.55 -30.38
N LYS A 482 -6.57 5.97 -30.53
CA LYS A 482 -7.08 6.50 -31.81
C LYS A 482 -6.32 7.74 -32.28
N SER A 483 -5.90 8.59 -31.35
CA SER A 483 -5.14 9.80 -31.70
C SER A 483 -3.70 9.50 -32.19
N MET A 484 -3.22 8.27 -31.98
CA MET A 484 -1.93 7.77 -32.49
C MET A 484 -2.03 7.26 -33.94
N ASP A 485 -3.22 7.02 -34.46
CA ASP A 485 -3.40 6.47 -35.81
C ASP A 485 -2.81 7.42 -36.87
N GLY A 486 -2.06 6.85 -37.82
CA GLY A 486 -1.43 7.59 -38.92
C GLY A 486 -0.20 8.44 -38.53
N LYS A 487 0.27 8.37 -37.29
CA LYS A 487 1.46 9.11 -36.82
C LYS A 487 2.63 8.18 -36.57
N LYS A 488 3.86 8.67 -36.79
CA LYS A 488 5.06 7.94 -36.36
C LYS A 488 5.20 8.00 -34.84
N ILE A 489 5.86 6.98 -34.29
CA ILE A 489 5.92 6.75 -32.83
C ILE A 489 6.87 7.71 -32.13
N ASP A 490 7.93 8.12 -32.79
CA ASP A 490 8.85 9.18 -32.37
C ASP A 490 8.18 10.56 -32.42
N GLU A 491 7.29 10.80 -33.40
CA GLU A 491 6.55 12.06 -33.56
C GLU A 491 5.38 12.20 -32.57
N PHE A 492 4.79 11.09 -32.11
CA PHE A 492 3.66 11.14 -31.17
C PHE A 492 4.11 11.42 -29.73
N SER A 493 3.53 12.47 -29.12
CA SER A 493 3.73 12.83 -27.73
C SER A 493 2.44 12.68 -26.93
N PHE A 494 2.51 11.96 -25.81
CA PHE A 494 1.36 11.74 -24.92
C PHE A 494 1.10 12.98 -24.08
N LYS A 495 -0.18 13.32 -23.94
CA LYS A 495 -0.63 14.44 -23.13
C LYS A 495 -1.30 13.90 -21.88
N ARG A 496 -0.68 14.12 -20.72
CA ARG A 496 -1.26 13.73 -19.41
C ARG A 496 -2.62 14.39 -19.08
N LYS A 497 -3.12 15.39 -19.84
CA LYS A 497 -4.53 15.89 -19.70
C LYS A 497 -5.56 14.91 -20.30
N GLU A 498 -5.11 14.06 -21.21
CA GLU A 498 -5.94 13.05 -21.88
C GLU A 498 -5.95 11.73 -21.10
N GLN A 499 -5.11 11.61 -20.05
CA GLN A 499 -4.94 10.45 -19.18
C GLN A 499 -5.88 10.47 -17.97
N ALA A 500 -6.03 9.33 -17.30
CA ALA A 500 -6.87 9.17 -16.13
C ALA A 500 -6.35 9.93 -14.90
N THR A 501 -7.27 10.46 -14.11
CA THR A 501 -7.03 11.27 -12.91
C THR A 501 -7.59 10.56 -11.69
N ILE A 502 -6.68 10.15 -10.78
CA ILE A 502 -6.98 9.39 -9.55
C ILE A 502 -7.42 10.30 -8.39
N LEU A 503 -8.06 9.73 -7.35
CA LEU A 503 -8.49 10.48 -6.16
C LEU A 503 -7.32 11.12 -5.39
N SER A 504 -6.19 10.43 -5.31
CA SER A 504 -4.95 10.92 -4.67
C SER A 504 -4.14 11.87 -5.56
N ALA A 505 -4.68 12.22 -6.73
CA ALA A 505 -4.06 13.18 -7.63
C ALA A 505 -4.09 14.55 -6.95
N LYS A 506 -2.96 14.81 -6.29
CA LYS A 506 -2.54 15.98 -5.53
C LYS A 506 -3.25 17.27 -5.96
N SER A 507 -4.26 17.62 -5.17
CA SER A 507 -4.85 18.95 -5.02
C SER A 507 -4.79 19.88 -6.24
N ALA A 508 -5.91 19.93 -6.95
CA ALA A 508 -6.20 20.78 -8.10
C ALA A 508 -6.02 22.30 -7.80
N ILE A 509 -5.46 23.03 -8.77
CA ILE A 509 -5.36 24.50 -8.78
C ILE A 509 -5.88 25.01 -10.12
N LYS A 510 -6.66 26.09 -10.13
CA LYS A 510 -7.21 26.69 -11.34
C LYS A 510 -6.23 27.74 -11.90
N VAL A 511 -5.89 27.67 -13.18
CA VAL A 511 -5.09 28.66 -13.92
C VAL A 511 -5.73 28.88 -15.29
N ASP A 512 -6.17 30.11 -15.60
CA ASP A 512 -6.82 30.46 -16.88
C ASP A 512 -7.86 29.42 -17.34
N ASP A 513 -8.77 29.05 -16.44
CA ASP A 513 -9.82 28.03 -16.61
C ASP A 513 -9.40 26.55 -16.66
N ASP A 514 -8.11 26.24 -16.73
CA ASP A 514 -7.60 24.88 -16.61
C ASP A 514 -7.35 24.48 -15.15
N VAL A 515 -7.68 23.24 -14.80
CA VAL A 515 -7.35 22.65 -13.50
C VAL A 515 -6.06 21.85 -13.58
N ILE A 516 -5.09 22.21 -12.74
CA ILE A 516 -3.76 21.63 -12.68
C ILE A 516 -3.55 20.86 -11.38
N ILE A 517 -3.08 19.64 -11.48
CA ILE A 517 -2.81 18.75 -10.35
C ILE A 517 -1.30 18.69 -10.11
N VAL A 518 -0.83 19.21 -8.98
CA VAL A 518 0.60 19.26 -8.61
C VAL A 518 0.75 19.01 -7.12
N ASP A 519 1.84 18.34 -6.75
CA ASP A 519 2.26 18.20 -5.35
C ASP A 519 2.44 19.57 -4.67
N SER A 520 1.85 19.76 -3.49
CA SER A 520 1.91 21.02 -2.74
C SER A 520 3.34 21.47 -2.43
N GLN A 521 4.25 20.54 -2.13
CA GLN A 521 5.65 20.84 -1.83
C GLN A 521 6.42 21.18 -3.12
N LEU A 522 6.18 20.45 -4.21
CA LEU A 522 6.76 20.78 -5.51
C LEU A 522 6.28 22.15 -6.00
N LEU A 523 5.00 22.45 -5.82
CA LEU A 523 4.41 23.72 -6.22
C LEU A 523 4.99 24.88 -5.43
N PHE A 524 5.14 24.71 -4.11
CA PHE A 524 5.82 25.67 -3.24
C PHE A 524 7.24 25.98 -3.74
N GLN A 525 8.04 24.94 -3.99
CA GLN A 525 9.40 25.09 -4.52
C GLN A 525 9.42 25.81 -5.87
N ARG A 526 8.48 25.49 -6.76
CA ARG A 526 8.37 26.14 -8.08
C ARG A 526 7.99 27.61 -7.97
N PHE A 527 7.05 27.98 -7.12
CA PHE A 527 6.67 29.37 -6.93
C PHE A 527 7.82 30.19 -6.35
N LEU A 528 8.57 29.65 -5.39
CA LEU A 528 9.76 30.31 -4.84
C LEU A 528 10.85 30.49 -5.90
N ALA A 529 11.13 29.46 -6.68
CA ALA A 529 12.09 29.56 -7.77
C ALA A 529 11.64 30.56 -8.85
N ALA A 530 10.34 30.58 -9.17
CA ALA A 530 9.77 31.51 -10.13
C ALA A 530 9.76 32.96 -9.63
N SER A 531 9.56 33.18 -8.33
CA SER A 531 9.54 34.52 -7.76
C SER A 531 10.91 35.20 -7.77
N ASN A 532 12.00 34.42 -7.80
CA ASN A 532 13.35 34.93 -7.91
C ASN A 532 13.51 35.70 -9.24
N GLY A 533 13.50 37.03 -9.17
CA GLY A 533 13.65 37.93 -10.33
C GLY A 533 12.36 38.54 -10.87
N ILE A 534 11.19 38.25 -10.26
CA ILE A 534 9.90 38.89 -10.63
C ILE A 534 9.46 39.90 -9.57
N TYR A 535 9.69 39.56 -8.31
CA TYR A 535 9.36 40.39 -7.16
C TYR A 535 10.65 40.96 -6.57
N GLU A 536 10.68 42.27 -6.35
CA GLU A 536 11.78 42.93 -5.63
C GLU A 536 11.74 42.55 -4.15
N ASP A 537 10.55 42.51 -3.56
CA ASP A 537 10.33 41.98 -2.21
C ASP A 537 9.66 40.60 -2.25
N GLN A 538 10.40 39.58 -1.82
CA GLN A 538 9.88 38.22 -1.70
C GLN A 538 8.88 38.05 -0.57
N SER A 539 8.72 39.00 0.34
CA SER A 539 7.73 38.89 1.42
C SER A 539 6.29 38.89 0.87
N GLU A 540 6.05 39.55 -0.27
CA GLU A 540 4.72 39.69 -0.87
C GLU A 540 4.07 38.35 -1.23
N ILE A 541 4.85 37.40 -1.75
CA ILE A 541 4.31 36.09 -2.19
C ILE A 541 3.89 35.23 -0.99
N PHE A 542 4.41 35.50 0.21
CA PHE A 542 4.05 34.78 1.45
C PHE A 542 2.72 35.23 2.05
N THR A 543 2.04 36.20 1.41
CA THR A 543 0.61 36.45 1.63
C THR A 543 -0.27 35.34 1.04
N TYR A 544 0.28 34.54 0.11
CA TYR A 544 -0.37 33.39 -0.50
C TYR A 544 0.14 32.09 0.11
N GLU A 545 -0.67 31.02 0.07
CA GLU A 545 -0.26 29.73 0.61
C GLU A 545 0.85 29.08 -0.21
N LEU A 546 1.02 29.44 -1.48
CA LEU A 546 1.98 28.84 -2.42
C LEU A 546 1.77 27.32 -2.60
N CYS A 547 0.54 26.87 -2.34
CA CYS A 547 0.01 25.53 -2.54
C CYS A 547 -1.51 25.60 -2.67
N SER A 548 -2.12 24.48 -3.05
CA SER A 548 -3.56 24.35 -3.30
C SER A 548 -4.45 24.53 -2.05
N HIS A 549 -3.89 24.37 -0.85
CA HIS A 549 -4.59 24.53 0.42
C HIS A 549 -3.59 24.78 1.56
N PRO A 550 -3.99 25.48 2.65
CA PRO A 550 -3.10 25.79 3.76
C PRO A 550 -2.54 24.53 4.44
N SER A 551 -1.35 24.11 4.04
CA SER A 551 -0.79 22.80 4.44
C SER A 551 -0.44 22.74 5.93
N SER A 552 -0.34 23.88 6.61
CA SER A 552 -0.16 23.96 8.07
C SER A 552 -1.42 23.58 8.85
N MET A 553 -2.60 23.66 8.23
CA MET A 553 -3.89 23.30 8.84
C MET A 553 -4.48 22.06 8.17
N PHE A 554 -4.37 21.88 6.87
CA PHE A 554 -4.98 20.75 6.17
C PHE A 554 -3.93 19.68 5.83
N ASP A 555 -4.37 18.42 5.80
CA ASP A 555 -3.57 17.28 5.34
C ASP A 555 -3.50 17.25 3.80
N PRO A 556 -2.66 16.38 3.20
CA PRO A 556 -2.53 16.31 1.74
C PRO A 556 -3.82 15.96 0.98
N ASN A 557 -4.81 15.36 1.65
CA ASN A 557 -6.13 15.07 1.10
C ASN A 557 -7.09 16.27 1.22
N GLY A 558 -6.62 17.39 1.78
CA GLY A 558 -7.41 18.59 1.98
C GLY A 558 -8.37 18.51 3.17
N LEU A 559 -8.19 17.54 4.07
CA LEU A 559 -8.98 17.39 5.29
C LEU A 559 -8.31 18.13 6.46
N MET A 560 -9.07 18.65 7.43
CA MET A 560 -8.49 19.30 8.61
C MET A 560 -7.56 18.36 9.38
N ARG A 561 -6.38 18.80 9.79
CA ARG A 561 -5.46 17.98 10.57
C ARG A 561 -6.08 17.61 11.92
N THR A 562 -6.07 16.32 12.24
CA THR A 562 -6.68 15.78 13.47
C THR A 562 -5.97 16.28 14.73
N ALA A 563 -6.76 16.70 15.72
CA ALA A 563 -6.27 17.09 17.03
C ALA A 563 -5.92 15.87 17.90
N GLN A 564 -4.82 15.96 18.67
CA GLN A 564 -4.56 15.03 19.77
C GLN A 564 -5.22 15.58 21.04
N LYS A 565 -6.54 15.38 21.19
CA LYS A 565 -7.35 15.99 22.27
C LYS A 565 -6.84 15.63 23.67
N SER A 566 -6.53 14.35 23.91
CA SER A 566 -6.07 13.85 25.21
C SER A 566 -4.84 14.58 25.76
N SER A 567 -3.98 15.10 24.87
CA SER A 567 -2.78 15.85 25.29
C SER A 567 -3.08 17.13 26.09
N LEU A 568 -4.28 17.72 25.94
CA LEU A 568 -4.69 18.86 26.78
C LEU A 568 -5.04 18.41 28.19
N ALA A 569 -5.81 17.32 28.33
CA ALA A 569 -6.10 16.72 29.62
C ALA A 569 -4.79 16.31 30.33
N ASP A 570 -3.85 15.70 29.61
CA ASP A 570 -2.55 15.35 30.18
C ASP A 570 -1.76 16.59 30.65
N ALA A 571 -1.79 17.69 29.88
CA ALA A 571 -1.12 18.93 30.24
C ALA A 571 -1.74 19.60 31.47
N ILE A 572 -3.07 19.56 31.62
CA ILE A 572 -3.76 20.07 32.81
C ILE A 572 -3.40 19.21 34.02
N TRP A 573 -3.46 17.88 33.88
CA TRP A 573 -3.11 16.94 34.96
C TRP A 573 -1.68 17.14 35.46
N GLY A 574 -0.76 17.48 34.57
CA GLY A 574 0.64 17.76 34.91
C GLY A 574 0.88 19.07 35.68
N LYS A 575 -0.11 19.95 35.85
CA LYS A 575 0.06 21.22 36.57
C LYS A 575 0.04 21.09 38.09
N GLY A 576 -0.47 20.00 38.64
CA GLY A 576 -0.61 19.81 40.07
C GLY A 576 -1.61 18.74 40.44
N ASP A 577 -2.04 18.75 41.69
CA ASP A 577 -2.96 17.75 42.22
C ASP A 577 -4.40 18.01 41.75
N CYS A 578 -4.81 17.27 40.73
CA CYS A 578 -6.16 17.27 40.15
C CYS A 578 -6.99 16.06 40.61
N CYS A 579 -6.43 15.21 41.47
CA CYS A 579 -6.99 13.91 41.79
C CYS A 579 -8.19 14.02 42.74
N ALA A 580 -9.25 13.27 42.44
CA ALA A 580 -10.30 12.94 43.40
C ALA A 580 -10.11 11.50 43.92
N PHE A 581 -10.47 11.27 45.18
CA PHE A 581 -10.65 9.91 45.70
C PHE A 581 -11.94 9.31 45.11
N GLU A 582 -12.00 7.98 44.96
CA GLU A 582 -13.27 7.34 44.63
C GLU A 582 -14.30 7.64 45.72
N MET A 583 -15.40 8.28 45.34
CA MET A 583 -16.52 8.48 46.24
C MET A 583 -17.14 7.13 46.58
N SER A 584 -17.48 6.92 47.85
CA SER A 584 -18.29 5.77 48.23
C SER A 584 -19.64 5.83 47.51
N GLU A 585 -20.11 4.70 47.01
CA GLU A 585 -21.43 4.55 46.39
C GLU A 585 -22.50 4.77 47.46
N ASN A 586 -22.86 6.04 47.69
CA ASN A 586 -23.94 6.43 48.58
C ASN A 586 -25.18 6.79 47.75
N ASP A 587 -26.37 6.52 48.30
CA ASP A 587 -27.67 6.81 47.66
C ASP A 587 -27.92 8.31 47.38
N GLU A 588 -27.04 9.21 47.81
CA GLU A 588 -27.15 10.66 47.60
C GLU A 588 -26.43 11.17 46.35
N THR A 589 -25.52 10.39 45.75
CA THR A 589 -24.72 10.80 44.58
C THR A 589 -25.53 10.76 43.28
N GLN A 590 -25.45 11.83 42.48
CA GLN A 590 -26.04 11.88 41.14
C GLN A 590 -25.00 11.49 40.08
N TYR A 591 -25.35 10.56 39.20
CA TYR A 591 -24.50 10.16 38.07
C TYR A 591 -25.02 10.77 36.78
N VAL A 592 -24.14 11.38 36.00
CA VAL A 592 -24.42 11.85 34.64
C VAL A 592 -23.54 11.07 33.67
N ILE A 593 -24.16 10.41 32.71
CA ILE A 593 -23.51 9.46 31.81
C ILE A 593 -23.57 10.00 30.38
N ASP A 594 -22.40 10.09 29.75
CA ASP A 594 -22.27 10.28 28.31
C ASP A 594 -22.85 9.05 27.58
N GLY A 595 -23.99 9.27 26.93
CA GLY A 595 -24.71 8.27 26.16
C GLY A 595 -23.94 7.80 24.93
N GLY A 596 -23.13 8.65 24.31
CA GLY A 596 -22.25 8.30 23.20
C GLY A 596 -21.18 7.30 23.64
N SER A 597 -20.47 7.58 24.73
CA SER A 597 -19.52 6.63 25.33
C SER A 597 -20.23 5.34 25.79
N LEU A 598 -21.38 5.45 26.45
CA LEU A 598 -22.17 4.30 26.89
C LEU A 598 -22.52 3.37 25.73
N LEU A 599 -23.01 3.92 24.61
CA LEU A 599 -23.35 3.17 23.40
C LEU A 599 -22.21 2.28 22.96
N HIS A 600 -20.96 2.74 23.01
CA HIS A 600 -19.81 1.95 22.56
C HIS A 600 -19.33 0.89 23.57
N ARG A 601 -19.59 1.05 24.87
CA ARG A 601 -19.09 0.14 25.93
C ARG A 601 -19.66 -1.27 25.92
N ILE A 602 -20.93 -1.45 25.56
CA ILE A 602 -21.60 -2.76 25.68
C ILE A 602 -21.52 -3.54 24.38
N HIS A 603 -21.02 -4.78 24.45
CA HIS A 603 -20.94 -5.66 23.28
C HIS A 603 -22.32 -6.21 22.89
N TRP A 604 -22.63 -6.23 21.60
CA TRP A 604 -23.88 -6.78 21.06
C TRP A 604 -23.61 -8.19 20.54
N GLN A 605 -24.24 -9.19 21.14
CA GLN A 605 -24.18 -10.57 20.63
C GLN A 605 -25.19 -10.74 19.49
N SER A 606 -24.75 -11.40 18.41
CA SER A 606 -25.63 -11.76 17.31
C SER A 606 -26.73 -12.71 17.79
N GLY A 607 -27.95 -12.52 17.29
CA GLY A 607 -29.14 -13.30 17.64
C GLY A 607 -30.00 -12.72 18.76
N LEU A 608 -29.47 -11.80 19.58
CA LEU A 608 -30.27 -11.09 20.59
C LEU A 608 -31.25 -10.11 19.94
N SER A 609 -32.44 -10.00 20.49
CA SER A 609 -33.39 -8.95 20.15
C SER A 609 -32.89 -7.56 20.58
N PHE A 610 -33.33 -6.51 19.88
CA PHE A 610 -33.01 -5.13 20.28
C PHE A 610 -33.48 -4.82 21.71
N GLY A 611 -34.58 -5.40 22.17
CA GLY A 611 -35.06 -5.30 23.55
C GLY A 611 -34.09 -5.91 24.56
N GLU A 612 -33.59 -7.11 24.30
CA GLU A 612 -32.56 -7.75 25.15
C GLU A 612 -31.26 -6.96 25.16
N ILE A 613 -30.88 -6.37 24.00
CA ILE A 613 -29.72 -5.48 23.91
C ILE A 613 -29.96 -4.24 24.80
N CYS A 614 -31.12 -3.58 24.70
CA CYS A 614 -31.48 -2.44 25.55
C CYS A 614 -31.47 -2.83 27.04
N GLN A 615 -31.97 -4.01 27.40
CA GLN A 615 -31.97 -4.49 28.78
C GLN A 615 -30.54 -4.61 29.34
N ARG A 616 -29.56 -5.06 28.52
CA ARG A 616 -28.15 -5.09 28.95
C ARG A 616 -27.58 -3.71 29.26
N TYR A 617 -28.00 -2.67 28.53
CA TYR A 617 -27.65 -1.29 28.85
C TYR A 617 -28.25 -0.85 30.18
N ILE A 618 -29.53 -1.12 30.39
CA ILE A 618 -30.25 -0.79 31.61
C ILE A 618 -29.59 -1.48 32.81
N ASP A 619 -29.40 -2.81 32.74
CA ASP A 619 -28.79 -3.55 33.84
C ASP A 619 -27.36 -3.07 34.12
N SER A 620 -26.62 -2.66 33.08
CA SER A 620 -25.27 -2.11 33.28
C SER A 620 -25.28 -0.77 34.01
N VAL A 621 -26.33 0.02 33.85
CA VAL A 621 -26.49 1.31 34.51
C VAL A 621 -27.04 1.10 35.93
N GLU A 622 -28.12 0.34 36.10
CA GLU A 622 -28.76 0.09 37.40
C GLU A 622 -27.84 -0.62 38.38
N ARG A 623 -27.04 -1.60 37.93
CA ARG A 623 -26.11 -2.34 38.82
C ARG A 623 -25.03 -1.45 39.42
N LYS A 624 -24.68 -0.33 38.78
CA LYS A 624 -23.53 0.50 39.16
C LYS A 624 -23.91 1.90 39.64
N TYR A 625 -25.08 2.40 39.26
CA TYR A 625 -25.44 3.80 39.44
C TYR A 625 -26.90 3.91 39.93
N SER A 626 -27.07 4.28 41.20
CA SER A 626 -28.39 4.37 41.84
C SER A 626 -29.27 5.49 41.26
N LYS A 627 -28.69 6.65 40.96
CA LYS A 627 -29.38 7.81 40.36
C LYS A 627 -28.65 8.25 39.09
N ALA A 628 -29.00 7.68 37.95
CA ALA A 628 -28.37 7.99 36.67
C ALA A 628 -29.22 8.94 35.79
N ILE A 629 -28.56 9.90 35.14
CA ILE A 629 -29.08 10.65 34.01
C ILE A 629 -28.18 10.33 32.81
N VAL A 630 -28.74 9.73 31.76
CA VAL A 630 -28.02 9.44 30.52
C VAL A 630 -28.34 10.52 29.49
N VAL A 631 -27.33 11.11 28.85
CA VAL A 631 -27.53 12.16 27.86
C VAL A 631 -27.02 11.66 26.50
N PHE A 632 -27.88 11.64 25.49
CA PHE A 632 -27.56 11.15 24.15
C PHE A 632 -27.39 12.29 23.13
N ASP A 633 -26.53 12.06 22.15
CA ASP A 633 -26.44 12.88 20.93
C ASP A 633 -27.71 12.78 20.09
N GLY A 634 -27.98 13.84 19.35
CA GLY A 634 -28.93 13.90 18.25
C GLY A 634 -28.27 13.71 16.90
N TYR A 635 -28.95 12.98 16.02
CA TYR A 635 -28.49 12.60 14.68
C TYR A 635 -29.52 12.98 13.58
N ALA A 636 -30.61 13.66 13.94
CA ALA A 636 -31.75 13.95 13.05
C ALA A 636 -31.63 15.26 12.24
N SER A 637 -30.54 16.02 12.40
CA SER A 637 -30.50 17.44 12.05
C SER A 637 -29.42 17.79 11.02
N GLY A 638 -29.80 17.91 9.74
CA GLY A 638 -29.04 18.62 8.69
C GLY A 638 -27.55 18.25 8.51
N PRO A 639 -26.78 19.05 7.76
CA PRO A 639 -25.33 18.95 7.76
C PRO A 639 -24.78 19.54 9.06
N ASP A 640 -23.89 18.82 9.74
CA ASP A 640 -23.32 19.19 11.03
C ASP A 640 -21.84 19.57 10.92
N THR A 641 -21.37 20.44 11.83
CA THR A 641 -19.95 20.84 11.85
C THR A 641 -18.98 19.68 12.15
N LYS A 642 -19.47 18.57 12.73
CA LYS A 642 -18.74 17.31 12.92
C LYS A 642 -18.91 16.32 11.75
N ASP A 643 -19.55 16.66 10.64
CA ASP A 643 -19.70 15.78 9.45
C ASP A 643 -18.38 15.14 9.02
N ALA A 644 -17.32 15.95 8.92
CA ALA A 644 -15.98 15.48 8.55
C ALA A 644 -15.40 14.49 9.59
N THR A 645 -15.74 14.66 10.87
CA THR A 645 -15.34 13.77 11.96
C THR A 645 -16.15 12.48 11.95
N HIS A 646 -17.46 12.56 11.69
CA HIS A 646 -18.32 11.39 11.49
C HIS A 646 -17.84 10.53 10.32
N GLN A 647 -17.61 11.13 9.15
CA GLN A 647 -17.07 10.41 7.98
C GLN A 647 -15.76 9.67 8.30
N ARG A 648 -14.83 10.31 9.03
CA ARG A 648 -13.58 9.66 9.47
C ARG A 648 -13.81 8.51 10.45
N ARG A 649 -14.69 8.67 11.44
CA ARG A 649 -15.01 7.62 12.42
C ARG A 649 -15.62 6.41 11.75
N THR A 650 -16.44 6.64 10.73
CA THR A 650 -17.12 5.59 9.97
C THR A 650 -16.19 4.84 9.01
N LYS A 651 -15.04 5.39 8.61
CA LYS A 651 -14.03 4.72 7.74
C LYS A 651 -14.66 4.06 6.50
N GLY A 652 -15.47 4.81 5.78
CA GLY A 652 -16.16 4.36 4.57
C GLY A 652 -17.22 3.26 4.74
N ILE A 653 -17.45 2.77 5.96
CA ILE A 653 -18.49 1.79 6.26
C ILE A 653 -19.85 2.41 5.93
N ILE A 654 -20.65 1.73 5.12
CA ILE A 654 -22.04 2.12 4.91
C ILE A 654 -22.90 1.13 5.65
N GLY A 655 -23.60 1.61 6.66
CA GLY A 655 -24.63 0.84 7.34
C GLY A 655 -25.90 0.83 6.50
N THR A 656 -26.43 -0.35 6.21
CA THR A 656 -27.78 -0.51 5.64
C THR A 656 -28.81 0.06 6.61
N LYS A 657 -29.79 0.80 6.11
CA LYS A 657 -30.94 1.22 6.93
C LYS A 657 -31.71 -0.02 7.37
N VAL A 658 -31.98 -0.14 8.66
CA VAL A 658 -32.69 -1.28 9.25
C VAL A 658 -33.94 -0.75 9.93
N SER A 659 -35.10 -1.27 9.53
CA SER A 659 -36.33 -1.12 10.29
C SER A 659 -36.40 -2.21 11.34
N PHE A 660 -36.55 -1.85 12.62
CA PHE A 660 -36.57 -2.82 13.72
C PHE A 660 -37.53 -2.41 14.83
N THR A 661 -37.97 -3.41 15.58
CA THR A 661 -38.75 -3.28 16.82
C THR A 661 -38.00 -3.93 17.97
N GLU A 662 -38.51 -3.78 19.20
CA GLU A 662 -37.95 -4.43 20.39
C GLU A 662 -37.73 -5.94 20.20
N ARG A 663 -38.61 -6.63 19.48
CA ARG A 663 -38.56 -8.09 19.29
C ARG A 663 -37.67 -8.53 18.13
N THR A 664 -37.14 -7.59 17.34
CA THR A 664 -36.38 -7.90 16.13
C THR A 664 -34.98 -8.40 16.51
N PRO A 665 -34.52 -9.57 16.03
CA PRO A 665 -33.19 -10.09 16.32
C PRO A 665 -32.11 -9.31 15.56
N PHE A 666 -31.04 -8.95 16.27
CA PHE A 666 -29.86 -8.30 15.73
C PHE A 666 -28.95 -9.32 15.04
N LYS A 667 -28.74 -9.16 13.72
CA LYS A 667 -27.95 -10.09 12.89
C LYS A 667 -26.70 -9.48 12.26
N SER A 668 -26.38 -8.22 12.57
CA SER A 668 -25.26 -7.49 11.93
C SER A 668 -24.08 -7.30 12.89
N LYS A 669 -23.06 -6.54 12.49
CA LYS A 669 -22.02 -6.02 13.39
C LYS A 669 -22.45 -4.67 13.91
N LYS A 670 -22.27 -4.44 15.22
CA LYS A 670 -22.66 -3.19 15.90
C LYS A 670 -22.11 -1.94 15.19
N GLU A 671 -20.85 -2.01 14.77
CA GLU A 671 -20.16 -0.94 14.06
C GLU A 671 -20.82 -0.58 12.72
N ILE A 672 -21.28 -1.59 11.97
CA ILE A 672 -21.99 -1.41 10.70
C ILE A 672 -23.37 -0.81 10.94
N PHE A 673 -24.08 -1.32 11.95
CA PHE A 673 -25.40 -0.81 12.29
C PHE A 673 -25.37 0.65 12.74
N LEU A 674 -24.43 1.01 13.63
CA LEU A 674 -24.27 2.38 14.16
C LEU A 674 -23.61 3.35 13.16
N ALA A 675 -23.08 2.86 12.03
CA ALA A 675 -22.59 3.71 10.94
C ALA A 675 -23.71 4.43 10.20
N ASN A 676 -24.94 3.89 10.23
CA ASN A 676 -26.11 4.54 9.67
C ASN A 676 -26.73 5.49 10.72
N ILE A 677 -26.84 6.76 10.34
CA ILE A 677 -27.32 7.86 11.19
C ILE A 677 -28.76 7.61 11.68
N GLU A 678 -29.64 7.14 10.79
CA GLU A 678 -31.04 6.84 11.14
C GLU A 678 -31.14 5.64 12.08
N ASN A 679 -30.41 4.56 11.81
CA ASN A 679 -30.38 3.39 12.70
C ASN A 679 -29.91 3.79 14.10
N LYS A 680 -28.86 4.60 14.17
CA LYS A 680 -28.30 5.09 15.42
C LYS A 680 -29.32 5.91 16.21
N GLN A 681 -30.00 6.85 15.54
CA GLN A 681 -31.06 7.65 16.17
C GLN A 681 -32.23 6.78 16.65
N ASN A 682 -32.72 5.88 15.80
CA ASN A 682 -33.84 5.00 16.14
C ASN A 682 -33.50 4.09 17.33
N PHE A 683 -32.26 3.59 17.40
CA PHE A 683 -31.81 2.77 18.52
C PHE A 683 -31.70 3.58 19.82
N ILE A 684 -31.18 4.81 19.74
CA ILE A 684 -31.14 5.74 20.88
C ILE A 684 -32.55 6.04 21.39
N ASN A 685 -33.51 6.26 20.50
CA ASN A 685 -34.91 6.51 20.87
C ASN A 685 -35.51 5.28 21.60
N LEU A 686 -35.32 4.08 21.07
CA LEU A 686 -35.77 2.84 21.71
C LEU A 686 -35.12 2.63 23.09
N LEU A 687 -33.79 2.79 23.16
CA LEU A 687 -33.04 2.64 24.40
C LEU A 687 -33.49 3.66 25.46
N SER A 688 -33.69 4.91 25.05
CA SER A 688 -34.15 5.98 25.93
C SER A 688 -35.54 5.70 26.48
N ALA A 689 -36.50 5.26 25.64
CA ALA A 689 -37.84 4.89 26.11
C ALA A 689 -37.78 3.78 27.18
N LYS A 690 -36.98 2.74 26.93
CA LYS A 690 -36.79 1.63 27.89
C LYS A 690 -36.10 2.05 29.18
N MET A 691 -35.12 2.95 29.11
CA MET A 691 -34.48 3.53 30.29
C MET A 691 -35.49 4.31 31.15
N VAL A 692 -36.35 5.11 30.53
CA VAL A 692 -37.40 5.88 31.23
C VAL A 692 -38.44 4.96 31.87
N GLU A 693 -38.85 3.87 31.21
CA GLU A 693 -39.75 2.85 31.79
C GLU A 693 -39.19 2.23 33.08
N LYS A 694 -37.86 2.17 33.20
CA LYS A 694 -37.14 1.64 34.37
C LYS A 694 -36.72 2.72 35.38
N GLY A 695 -37.15 3.96 35.18
CA GLY A 695 -36.87 5.08 36.10
C GLY A 695 -35.51 5.74 35.90
N ILE A 696 -34.73 5.37 34.87
CA ILE A 696 -33.50 6.06 34.48
C ILE A 696 -33.88 7.30 33.67
N LYS A 697 -33.39 8.47 34.09
CA LYS A 697 -33.66 9.72 33.36
C LYS A 697 -32.80 9.80 32.11
N THR A 698 -33.38 10.25 31.00
CA THR A 698 -32.66 10.47 29.75
C THR A 698 -32.87 11.88 29.21
N LYS A 699 -31.84 12.47 28.60
CA LYS A 699 -31.92 13.72 27.84
C LYS A 699 -31.34 13.52 26.44
N HIS A 700 -31.81 14.29 25.47
CA HIS A 700 -31.35 14.25 24.08
C HIS A 700 -30.92 15.66 23.66
N ALA A 701 -29.78 15.74 22.98
CA ALA A 701 -29.38 16.95 22.28
C ALA A 701 -29.96 16.95 20.85
N ASP A 702 -30.06 18.13 20.23
CA ASP A 702 -30.50 18.24 18.83
C ASP A 702 -29.42 17.78 17.84
N ALA A 703 -28.15 17.92 18.24
CA ALA A 703 -26.96 17.47 17.54
C ALA A 703 -25.94 16.94 18.56
N ASP A 704 -24.83 17.64 18.79
CA ASP A 704 -23.80 17.24 19.75
C ASP A 704 -24.23 17.36 21.23
N ALA A 705 -24.03 16.32 22.03
CA ALA A 705 -24.45 16.30 23.44
C ALA A 705 -23.42 16.86 24.43
N ASP A 706 -22.18 17.15 24.02
CA ASP A 706 -21.07 17.53 24.92
C ASP A 706 -21.46 18.65 25.92
N VAL A 707 -22.09 19.73 25.41
CA VAL A 707 -22.56 20.86 26.23
C VAL A 707 -23.69 20.44 27.16
N LEU A 708 -24.67 19.69 26.66
CA LEU A 708 -25.82 19.24 27.44
C LEU A 708 -25.40 18.27 28.56
N ILE A 709 -24.42 17.41 28.31
CA ILE A 709 -23.81 16.50 29.29
C ILE A 709 -23.17 17.33 30.41
N ALA A 710 -22.27 18.27 30.07
CA ALA A 710 -21.54 19.07 31.05
C ALA A 710 -22.48 19.94 31.89
N LEU A 711 -23.43 20.65 31.26
CA LEU A 711 -24.40 21.48 31.97
C LEU A 711 -25.32 20.66 32.86
N THR A 712 -25.70 19.44 32.45
CA THR A 712 -26.51 18.55 33.29
C THR A 712 -25.77 18.11 34.56
N ALA A 713 -24.46 17.85 34.46
CA ALA A 713 -23.64 17.54 35.63
C ALA A 713 -23.46 18.75 36.55
N ILE A 714 -23.26 19.95 36.00
CA ILE A 714 -23.11 21.17 36.79
C ILE A 714 -24.41 21.54 37.51
N GLU A 715 -25.55 21.44 36.83
CA GLU A 715 -26.86 21.69 37.45
C GLU A 715 -27.15 20.69 38.57
N SER A 716 -26.76 19.42 38.37
CA SER A 716 -26.87 18.40 39.42
C SER A 716 -25.99 18.73 40.63
N ALA A 717 -24.76 19.20 40.38
CA ALA A 717 -23.78 19.56 41.42
C ALA A 717 -24.26 20.71 42.33
N LYS A 718 -25.16 21.59 41.85
CA LYS A 718 -25.77 22.62 42.71
C LYS A 718 -26.57 22.05 43.87
N THR A 719 -27.13 20.85 43.71
CA THR A 719 -28.04 20.25 44.71
C THR A 719 -27.43 19.04 45.41
N LYS A 720 -26.55 18.29 44.74
CA LYS A 720 -26.01 17.01 45.23
C LYS A 720 -24.60 16.76 44.73
N PRO A 721 -23.78 15.98 45.45
CA PRO A 721 -22.53 15.46 44.90
C PRO A 721 -22.76 14.73 43.57
N THR A 722 -21.97 15.05 42.55
CA THR A 722 -22.22 14.60 41.17
C THR A 722 -20.97 13.98 40.54
N VAL A 723 -21.14 12.84 39.88
CA VAL A 723 -20.11 12.18 39.08
C VAL A 723 -20.51 12.18 37.61
N LEU A 724 -19.68 12.79 36.77
CA LEU A 724 -19.79 12.71 35.31
C LEU A 724 -18.91 11.58 34.77
N LEU A 725 -19.52 10.70 33.97
CA LEU A 725 -18.87 9.57 33.32
C LEU A 725 -18.81 9.81 31.81
N GLY A 726 -17.61 10.08 31.30
CA GLY A 726 -17.37 10.35 29.88
C GLY A 726 -15.89 10.19 29.52
N GLU A 727 -15.58 10.08 28.23
CA GLU A 727 -14.20 9.89 27.75
C GLU A 727 -13.61 11.13 27.08
N ASP A 728 -14.47 12.02 26.59
CA ASP A 728 -14.02 13.15 25.77
C ASP A 728 -13.41 14.28 26.59
N THR A 729 -12.30 14.82 26.08
CA THR A 729 -11.61 15.99 26.66
C THR A 729 -12.48 17.24 26.58
N ASP A 730 -13.43 17.28 25.65
CA ASP A 730 -14.35 18.39 25.46
C ASP A 730 -15.22 18.56 26.73
N LEU A 731 -15.62 17.45 27.37
CA LEU A 731 -16.34 17.44 28.65
C LEU A 731 -15.51 18.04 29.79
N LEU A 732 -14.22 17.69 29.90
CA LEU A 732 -13.33 18.27 30.91
C LEU A 732 -13.20 19.79 30.74
N VAL A 733 -13.02 20.25 29.50
CA VAL A 733 -12.92 21.69 29.18
C VAL A 733 -14.21 22.43 29.57
N LEU A 734 -15.38 21.86 29.23
CA LEU A 734 -16.68 22.42 29.56
C LEU A 734 -16.95 22.46 31.07
N LEU A 735 -16.60 21.39 31.79
CA LEU A 735 -16.74 21.32 33.24
C LEU A 735 -15.89 22.38 33.94
N LEU A 736 -14.62 22.53 33.55
CA LEU A 736 -13.73 23.54 34.14
C LEU A 736 -14.20 24.97 33.86
N HIS A 737 -14.78 25.21 32.69
CA HIS A 737 -15.33 26.51 32.32
C HIS A 737 -16.57 26.86 33.14
N HIS A 738 -17.60 26.00 33.10
CA HIS A 738 -18.94 26.30 33.62
C HIS A 738 -19.14 25.97 35.11
N ALA A 739 -18.29 25.14 35.73
CA ALA A 739 -18.47 24.76 37.14
C ALA A 739 -18.30 25.96 38.08
N ASP A 740 -19.17 26.05 39.08
CA ASP A 740 -19.10 27.02 40.16
C ASP A 740 -18.39 26.39 41.37
N VAL A 741 -17.38 27.08 41.91
CA VAL A 741 -16.60 26.63 43.07
C VAL A 741 -17.42 26.53 44.36
N THR A 742 -18.62 27.13 44.40
CA THR A 742 -19.55 27.05 45.53
C THR A 742 -20.49 25.84 45.49
N SER A 743 -20.47 25.05 44.41
CA SER A 743 -21.30 23.85 44.25
C SER A 743 -20.81 22.66 45.11
N ASN A 744 -21.62 21.61 45.20
CA ASN A 744 -21.18 20.34 45.79
C ASN A 744 -20.07 19.69 44.95
N SER A 745 -19.44 18.66 45.52
CA SER A 745 -18.39 17.90 44.85
C SER A 745 -18.80 17.45 43.43
N LEU A 746 -17.94 17.77 42.46
CA LEU A 746 -18.12 17.44 41.05
C LEU A 746 -16.89 16.68 40.55
N ILE A 747 -17.09 15.41 40.24
CA ILE A 747 -16.03 14.50 39.81
C ILE A 747 -16.21 14.13 38.35
N PHE A 748 -15.13 14.15 37.58
CA PHE A 748 -15.10 13.61 36.23
C PHE A 748 -14.26 12.33 36.17
N LYS A 749 -14.89 11.23 35.75
CA LYS A 749 -14.26 9.90 35.69
C LYS A 749 -14.30 9.36 34.26
N SER A 750 -13.12 9.05 33.73
CA SER A 750 -12.96 8.38 32.44
C SER A 750 -13.25 6.89 32.57
N GLY A 751 -14.06 6.33 31.66
CA GLY A 751 -14.72 5.03 31.84
C GLY A 751 -13.92 3.76 31.56
N ASN A 752 -12.63 3.82 31.19
CA ASN A 752 -11.89 2.63 30.79
C ASN A 752 -11.28 1.86 31.98
N VAL A 753 -11.79 0.65 32.21
CA VAL A 753 -11.27 -0.39 33.13
C VAL A 753 -10.44 -1.45 32.35
N SER A 754 -10.26 -1.29 31.04
CA SER A 754 -9.91 -2.38 30.13
C SER A 754 -8.42 -2.56 29.80
N LYS A 755 -7.49 -1.95 30.55
CA LYS A 755 -6.06 -2.28 30.48
C LYS A 755 -5.48 -2.44 31.88
N VAL A 756 -4.95 -3.63 32.16
CA VAL A 756 -4.44 -4.12 33.46
C VAL A 756 -3.28 -3.30 34.06
N ASN A 757 -2.94 -2.10 33.56
CA ASN A 757 -1.79 -1.33 34.05
C ASN A 757 -1.87 0.22 33.88
N THR A 758 -3.05 0.82 33.69
CA THR A 758 -3.18 2.30 33.64
C THR A 758 -4.03 2.82 34.80
N HIS A 759 -3.44 3.63 35.68
CA HIS A 759 -4.19 4.38 36.70
C HIS A 759 -5.29 5.22 36.03
N ILE A 760 -6.55 5.01 36.43
CA ILE A 760 -7.68 5.79 35.95
C ILE A 760 -7.53 7.22 36.48
N LYS A 761 -7.53 8.22 35.60
CA LYS A 761 -7.55 9.63 36.00
C LYS A 761 -8.96 9.98 36.47
N ILE A 762 -9.10 10.20 37.77
CA ILE A 762 -10.32 10.68 38.41
C ILE A 762 -10.09 12.14 38.77
N TRP A 763 -10.87 13.02 38.16
CA TRP A 763 -10.68 14.46 38.24
C TRP A 763 -11.61 15.06 39.28
N ASP A 764 -11.04 15.80 40.22
CA ASP A 764 -11.80 16.75 41.04
C ASP A 764 -11.89 18.07 40.27
N ILE A 765 -13.07 18.39 39.74
CA ILE A 765 -13.27 19.56 38.88
C ILE A 765 -13.05 20.86 39.64
N LEU A 766 -13.51 20.94 40.89
CA LEU A 766 -13.40 22.16 41.69
C LEU A 766 -11.95 22.43 42.07
N LYS A 767 -11.23 21.40 42.53
CA LYS A 767 -9.81 21.47 42.83
C LYS A 767 -8.97 21.82 41.59
N THR A 768 -9.29 21.21 40.45
CA THR A 768 -8.62 21.50 39.18
C THR A 768 -8.89 22.94 38.72
N LYS A 769 -10.11 23.45 38.90
CA LYS A 769 -10.46 24.84 38.58
C LYS A 769 -9.68 25.83 39.44
N LEU A 770 -9.58 25.57 40.75
CA LEU A 770 -8.76 26.39 41.67
C LEU A 770 -7.28 26.38 41.28
N LEU A 771 -6.74 25.23 40.89
CA LEU A 771 -5.34 25.08 40.44
C LEU A 771 -5.05 25.89 39.16
N LEU A 772 -5.97 25.90 38.20
CA LEU A 772 -5.80 26.62 36.94
C LEU A 772 -6.05 28.13 37.06
N GLY A 773 -6.92 28.53 38.00
CA GLY A 773 -7.39 29.89 38.15
C GLY A 773 -8.57 30.22 37.22
N GLU A 774 -9.39 31.18 37.65
CA GLU A 774 -10.64 31.58 36.98
C GLU A 774 -10.41 32.12 35.58
N GLU A 775 -9.38 32.96 35.39
CA GLU A 775 -9.04 33.55 34.10
C GLU A 775 -8.73 32.46 33.05
N LEU A 776 -7.87 31.50 33.38
CA LEU A 776 -7.47 30.45 32.44
C LEU A 776 -8.66 29.53 32.13
N CYS A 777 -9.47 29.18 33.13
CA CYS A 777 -10.68 28.38 32.94
C CYS A 777 -11.72 29.08 32.06
N THR A 778 -11.82 30.41 32.14
CA THR A 778 -12.67 31.20 31.26
C THR A 778 -12.20 31.14 29.81
N LEU A 779 -10.89 31.10 29.58
CA LEU A 779 -10.29 31.03 28.24
C LEU A 779 -10.14 29.60 27.68
N LEU A 780 -10.29 28.56 28.50
CA LEU A 780 -10.10 27.16 28.09
C LEU A 780 -10.90 26.74 26.85
N PRO A 781 -12.20 27.09 26.69
CA PRO A 781 -12.95 26.77 25.47
C PRO A 781 -12.28 27.33 24.21
N LEU A 782 -11.81 28.58 24.26
CA LEU A 782 -11.09 29.19 23.14
C LEU A 782 -9.73 28.52 22.92
N ILE A 783 -8.95 28.28 23.97
CA ILE A 783 -7.64 27.60 23.90
C ILE A 783 -7.79 26.25 23.20
N HIS A 784 -8.84 25.50 23.57
CA HIS A 784 -9.12 24.19 23.00
C HIS A 784 -9.57 24.28 21.53
N ALA A 785 -10.49 25.20 21.21
CA ALA A 785 -10.98 25.42 19.85
C ALA A 785 -9.89 25.94 18.91
N ILE A 786 -9.10 26.94 19.30
CA ILE A 786 -8.09 27.56 18.42
C ILE A 786 -6.89 26.65 18.17
N SER A 787 -6.54 25.77 19.12
CA SER A 787 -5.47 24.77 18.96
C SER A 787 -5.89 23.51 18.21
N GLY A 788 -7.18 23.37 17.88
CA GLY A 788 -7.76 22.28 17.10
C GLY A 788 -8.63 21.32 17.92
N CYS A 789 -9.89 21.11 17.54
CA CYS A 789 -10.82 20.13 18.12
C CYS A 789 -11.51 19.31 17.02
N ASP A 790 -12.74 18.81 17.22
CA ASP A 790 -13.46 18.05 16.17
C ASP A 790 -13.89 18.92 14.98
N THR A 791 -14.09 20.22 15.21
CA THR A 791 -14.64 21.17 14.23
C THR A 791 -13.59 22.20 13.77
N THR A 792 -12.40 22.19 14.34
CA THR A 792 -11.30 23.08 13.97
C THR A 792 -10.01 22.32 13.76
N SER A 793 -9.12 22.88 12.95
CA SER A 793 -7.91 22.15 12.59
C SER A 793 -6.83 22.25 13.65
N ARG A 794 -6.09 21.15 13.87
CA ARG A 794 -4.78 21.24 14.50
C ARG A 794 -3.82 22.00 13.58
N MET A 795 -3.10 22.95 14.15
CA MET A 795 -2.01 23.64 13.45
C MET A 795 -0.70 22.85 13.55
N PHE A 796 -0.01 22.66 12.43
CA PHE A 796 1.23 21.91 12.38
C PHE A 796 2.33 22.61 13.18
N GLY A 797 3.04 21.86 14.02
CA GLY A 797 4.07 22.40 14.91
C GLY A 797 3.54 23.08 16.17
N VAL A 798 2.22 23.18 16.36
CA VAL A 798 1.57 23.70 17.57
C VAL A 798 0.97 22.54 18.35
N SER A 799 1.26 22.45 19.65
CA SER A 799 0.70 21.44 20.55
C SER A 799 -0.24 22.07 21.58
N LYS A 800 -1.24 21.30 22.04
CA LYS A 800 -2.20 21.79 23.05
C LYS A 800 -1.51 22.11 24.38
N ALA A 801 -0.57 21.27 24.80
CA ALA A 801 0.24 21.50 26.00
C ALA A 801 1.04 22.81 25.91
N ALA A 802 1.73 23.07 24.79
CA ALA A 802 2.48 24.31 24.59
C ALA A 802 1.55 25.53 24.49
N THR A 803 0.37 25.36 23.89
CA THR A 803 -0.65 26.42 23.80
C THR A 803 -1.14 26.79 25.20
N LEU A 804 -1.56 25.82 26.02
CA LEU A 804 -1.99 26.03 27.40
C LEU A 804 -0.90 26.72 28.24
N LYS A 805 0.35 26.27 28.10
CA LYS A 805 1.51 26.88 28.78
C LYS A 805 1.66 28.36 28.41
N LYS A 806 1.64 28.68 27.11
CA LYS A 806 1.76 30.06 26.62
C LYS A 806 0.65 30.98 27.13
N PHE A 807 -0.59 30.51 27.17
CA PHE A 807 -1.70 31.29 27.74
C PHE A 807 -1.55 31.51 29.26
N GLY A 808 -0.86 30.62 29.96
CA GLY A 808 -0.52 30.83 31.37
C GLY A 808 0.60 31.84 31.62
N GLU A 809 1.52 32.01 30.65
CA GLU A 809 2.76 32.79 30.82
C GLU A 809 2.75 34.17 30.13
N HIS A 810 1.89 34.39 29.13
CA HIS A 810 1.92 35.61 28.30
C HIS A 810 0.61 36.41 28.38
N ASP A 811 0.66 37.58 29.02
CA ASP A 811 -0.50 38.48 29.18
C ASP A 811 -1.04 39.02 27.85
N PHE A 812 -0.18 39.19 26.84
CA PHE A 812 -0.60 39.56 25.49
C PHE A 812 -1.60 38.55 24.91
N LEU A 813 -1.32 37.25 25.04
CA LEU A 813 -2.21 36.19 24.54
C LEU A 813 -3.55 36.19 25.27
N LYS A 814 -3.53 36.38 26.59
CA LYS A 814 -4.75 36.48 27.40
C LYS A 814 -5.62 37.67 26.98
N THR A 815 -5.00 38.83 26.75
CA THR A 815 -5.67 40.05 26.29
C THR A 815 -6.32 39.83 24.93
N GLN A 816 -5.60 39.25 23.95
CA GLN A 816 -6.16 38.95 22.64
C GLN A 816 -7.28 37.90 22.71
N ALA A 817 -7.15 36.90 23.58
CA ALA A 817 -8.21 35.92 23.81
C ALA A 817 -9.48 36.55 24.41
N GLN A 818 -9.35 37.47 25.37
CA GLN A 818 -10.50 38.20 25.92
C GLN A 818 -11.19 39.06 24.87
N LEU A 819 -10.42 39.76 24.02
CA LEU A 819 -10.97 40.51 22.88
C LEU A 819 -11.75 39.61 21.94
N LEU A 820 -11.20 38.43 21.60
CA LEU A 820 -11.88 37.47 20.74
C LEU A 820 -13.15 36.91 21.40
N CYS A 821 -13.10 36.53 22.69
CA CYS A 821 -14.26 36.00 23.41
C CYS A 821 -15.45 36.98 23.44
N ASN A 822 -15.14 38.27 23.59
CA ASN A 822 -16.10 39.36 23.72
C ASN A 822 -16.35 40.12 22.42
N ALA A 823 -15.82 39.65 21.29
CA ALA A 823 -15.97 40.29 20.00
C ALA A 823 -17.45 40.37 19.58
N ASN A 824 -17.85 41.57 19.15
CA ASN A 824 -19.19 41.85 18.59
C ASN A 824 -19.15 42.01 17.07
N ALA A 825 -17.97 42.22 16.49
CA ALA A 825 -17.75 42.28 15.05
C ALA A 825 -16.85 41.14 14.58
N LYS A 826 -17.07 40.71 13.34
CA LYS A 826 -16.28 39.64 12.72
C LYS A 826 -14.81 40.02 12.55
N ASP A 827 -14.53 41.29 12.30
CA ASP A 827 -13.17 41.81 12.12
C ASP A 827 -12.35 41.72 13.43
N ASP A 828 -12.99 41.91 14.58
CA ASP A 828 -12.34 41.73 15.89
C ASP A 828 -11.92 40.27 16.11
N VAL A 829 -12.78 39.32 15.73
CA VAL A 829 -12.47 37.88 15.79
C VAL A 829 -11.29 37.53 14.90
N ILE A 830 -11.26 38.10 13.69
CA ILE A 830 -10.18 37.85 12.73
C ILE A 830 -8.86 38.44 13.24
N SER A 831 -8.87 39.70 13.66
CA SER A 831 -7.68 40.42 14.14
C SER A 831 -7.08 39.79 15.40
N ALA A 832 -7.92 39.55 16.41
CA ALA A 832 -7.47 38.93 17.66
C ALA A 832 -7.00 37.48 17.43
N GLY A 833 -7.71 36.72 16.57
CA GLY A 833 -7.35 35.36 16.21
C GLY A 833 -6.01 35.29 15.47
N GLU A 834 -5.74 36.22 14.55
CA GLU A 834 -4.44 36.34 13.87
C GLU A 834 -3.31 36.58 14.85
N ASN A 835 -3.48 37.50 15.81
CA ASN A 835 -2.47 37.76 16.84
C ASN A 835 -2.20 36.55 17.74
N ILE A 836 -3.26 35.82 18.12
CA ILE A 836 -3.12 34.57 18.88
C ILE A 836 -2.32 33.54 18.07
N ILE A 837 -2.72 33.27 16.82
CA ILE A 837 -2.04 32.27 15.98
C ILE A 837 -0.59 32.68 15.72
N SER A 838 -0.30 33.96 15.46
CA SER A 838 1.05 34.49 15.31
C SER A 838 1.91 34.17 16.55
N SER A 839 1.39 34.48 17.75
CA SER A 839 2.07 34.18 19.02
C SER A 839 2.23 32.68 19.27
N LEU A 840 1.28 31.83 18.86
CA LEU A 840 1.40 30.36 18.94
C LEU A 840 2.56 29.84 18.10
N TYR A 841 2.87 30.50 16.98
CA TYR A 841 4.04 30.24 16.16
C TYR A 841 5.32 30.97 16.61
N ASN A 842 5.35 31.60 17.80
CA ASN A 842 6.49 32.41 18.28
C ASN A 842 6.72 33.68 17.42
N GLY A 843 5.64 34.31 16.96
CA GLY A 843 5.67 35.66 16.41
C GLY A 843 5.69 36.73 17.50
N ALA A 844 6.16 37.91 17.14
CA ALA A 844 6.07 39.09 18.01
C ALA A 844 4.62 39.63 18.05
N PRO A 845 4.24 40.37 19.12
CA PRO A 845 2.96 41.05 19.18
C PRO A 845 2.73 41.93 17.93
N TYR A 846 1.57 41.78 17.30
CA TYR A 846 1.17 42.54 16.11
C TYR A 846 2.08 42.40 14.89
N GLU A 847 2.95 41.37 14.83
CA GLU A 847 3.84 41.14 13.69
C GLU A 847 3.08 40.86 12.38
N GLY A 848 1.87 40.27 12.48
CA GLY A 848 1.10 39.78 11.34
C GLY A 848 1.60 38.42 10.84
N LEU A 849 0.68 37.56 10.39
CA LEU A 849 1.02 36.18 10.03
C LEU A 849 1.85 36.08 8.75
N ASN A 850 1.57 36.92 7.76
CA ASN A 850 2.30 36.89 6.49
C ASN A 850 3.78 37.26 6.67
N VAL A 851 4.06 38.28 7.49
CA VAL A 851 5.43 38.70 7.86
C VAL A 851 6.13 37.59 8.65
N LEU A 852 5.46 37.04 9.67
CA LEU A 852 5.98 35.90 10.44
C LEU A 852 6.31 34.70 9.56
N ARG A 853 5.44 34.41 8.58
CA ARG A 853 5.59 33.30 7.64
C ARG A 853 6.85 33.47 6.79
N TYR A 854 7.07 34.66 6.23
CA TYR A 854 8.30 34.97 5.48
C TYR A 854 9.55 34.90 6.37
N ARG A 855 9.52 35.51 7.57
CA ARG A 855 10.66 35.49 8.49
C ARG A 855 11.06 34.07 8.88
N LYS A 856 10.10 33.19 9.15
CA LYS A 856 10.37 31.77 9.45
C LYS A 856 10.91 31.00 8.26
N PHE A 857 10.43 31.31 7.05
CA PHE A 857 10.99 30.75 5.83
C PHE A 857 12.45 31.17 5.68
N ALA A 858 12.74 32.47 5.71
CA ALA A 858 14.09 33.02 5.57
C ALA A 858 15.06 32.43 6.62
N ALA A 859 14.64 32.38 7.90
CA ALA A 859 15.43 31.77 8.96
C ALA A 859 15.76 30.30 8.67
N ARG A 860 14.80 29.51 8.19
CA ARG A 860 15.04 28.09 7.88
C ARG A 860 15.93 27.87 6.67
N VAL A 861 15.83 28.73 5.65
CA VAL A 861 16.71 28.68 4.47
C VAL A 861 18.16 28.90 4.90
N LEU A 862 18.40 29.79 5.87
CA LEU A 862 19.75 30.05 6.39
C LEU A 862 20.32 28.91 7.24
N THR A 863 19.47 28.14 7.94
CA THR A 863 19.92 27.13 8.92
C THR A 863 19.87 25.68 8.44
N ASN A 864 19.04 25.32 7.46
CA ASN A 864 18.80 23.93 7.06
C ASN A 864 19.62 23.49 5.84
N LYS A 865 20.15 22.26 5.91
CA LYS A 865 20.73 21.55 4.74
C LYS A 865 19.68 20.93 3.82
N THR A 866 18.41 20.89 4.23
CA THR A 866 17.29 20.27 3.51
C THR A 866 16.24 21.30 3.12
N CYS A 867 15.45 20.99 2.08
CA CYS A 867 14.42 21.89 1.58
C CYS A 867 13.32 22.15 2.64
N VAL A 868 12.93 23.42 2.78
CA VAL A 868 11.86 23.86 3.69
C VAL A 868 10.54 23.19 3.33
N GLN A 869 9.98 22.48 4.28
CA GLN A 869 8.69 21.82 4.13
C GLN A 869 7.55 22.82 4.37
N ILE A 870 6.65 22.99 3.40
CA ILE A 870 5.63 24.05 3.42
C ILE A 870 4.71 23.98 4.65
N HIS A 871 4.29 22.78 5.04
CA HIS A 871 3.39 22.57 6.18
C HIS A 871 4.00 23.00 7.53
N THR A 872 5.32 23.21 7.58
CA THR A 872 6.01 23.65 8.80
C THR A 872 5.95 25.18 9.00
N LEU A 873 5.49 25.93 8.00
CA LEU A 873 5.31 27.38 8.08
C LEU A 873 3.94 27.72 8.73
N PRO A 874 3.80 28.88 9.39
CA PRO A 874 2.51 29.38 9.87
C PRO A 874 1.53 29.56 8.71
N PRO A 875 0.20 29.42 8.91
CA PRO A 875 -0.80 29.77 7.89
C PRO A 875 -0.67 31.23 7.42
N THR A 876 -1.20 31.55 6.25
CA THR A 876 -1.42 32.94 5.82
C THR A 876 -2.51 33.61 6.66
N SER A 877 -2.54 34.94 6.70
CA SER A 877 -3.61 35.71 7.38
C SER A 877 -5.00 35.33 6.85
N ASN A 878 -5.14 35.10 5.53
CA ASN A 878 -6.42 34.69 4.94
C ASN A 878 -6.88 33.31 5.46
N ALA A 879 -6.02 32.30 5.42
CA ALA A 879 -6.34 30.97 5.93
C ALA A 879 -6.63 30.98 7.45
N ALA A 880 -5.83 31.75 8.20
CA ALA A 880 -6.01 31.92 9.63
C ALA A 880 -7.34 32.59 9.98
N SER A 881 -7.81 33.56 9.18
CA SER A 881 -9.10 34.22 9.40
C SER A 881 -10.27 33.24 9.47
N PHE A 882 -10.31 32.24 8.58
CA PHE A 882 -11.36 31.21 8.57
C PHE A 882 -11.20 30.23 9.72
N HIS A 883 -9.96 29.93 10.13
CA HIS A 883 -9.72 29.13 11.32
C HIS A 883 -10.18 29.85 12.60
N SER A 884 -9.89 31.14 12.74
CA SER A 884 -10.34 31.97 13.85
C SER A 884 -11.87 32.05 13.91
N GLN A 885 -12.54 32.20 12.77
CA GLN A 885 -14.00 32.17 12.68
C GLN A 885 -14.58 30.84 13.17
N ARG A 886 -14.04 29.70 12.72
CA ARG A 886 -14.50 28.38 13.18
C ARG A 886 -14.23 28.16 14.67
N ALA A 887 -13.09 28.62 15.16
CA ALA A 887 -12.75 28.54 16.59
C ALA A 887 -13.70 29.39 17.45
N TYR A 888 -14.05 30.59 16.98
CA TYR A 888 -15.05 31.45 17.62
C TYR A 888 -16.44 30.80 17.62
N LEU A 889 -16.89 30.27 16.48
CA LEU A 889 -18.16 29.55 16.37
C LEU A 889 -18.23 28.40 17.38
N GLN A 890 -17.21 27.53 17.40
CA GLN A 890 -17.16 26.40 18.33
C GLN A 890 -17.19 26.86 19.79
N MET A 891 -16.43 27.91 20.11
CA MET A 891 -16.41 28.48 21.45
C MET A 891 -17.79 29.03 21.86
N LYS A 892 -18.50 29.75 20.96
CA LYS A 892 -19.85 30.27 21.23
C LYS A 892 -20.87 29.15 21.45
N MET A 893 -20.80 28.09 20.65
CA MET A 893 -21.61 26.88 20.86
C MET A 893 -21.37 26.27 22.25
N TRP A 894 -20.11 26.15 22.67
CA TRP A 894 -19.75 25.67 24.01
C TRP A 894 -20.18 26.59 25.16
N MET A 895 -20.28 27.89 24.91
CA MET A 895 -20.78 28.89 25.88
C MET A 895 -22.32 28.91 25.95
N ASN A 896 -23.02 28.10 25.16
CA ASN A 896 -24.49 28.11 25.05
C ASN A 896 -25.05 29.50 24.69
N LYS A 897 -24.32 30.24 23.85
CA LYS A 897 -24.68 31.57 23.36
C LYS A 897 -24.76 31.55 21.84
N ASP A 898 -25.89 32.03 21.32
CA ASP A 898 -26.16 32.31 19.91
C ASP A 898 -26.14 31.10 18.97
N ASN A 899 -27.28 30.85 18.31
CA ASN A 899 -27.38 29.82 17.26
C ASN A 899 -26.85 30.40 15.94
N LEU A 900 -25.52 30.55 15.84
CA LEU A 900 -24.85 31.15 14.70
C LEU A 900 -24.84 30.21 13.49
N ASN A 901 -25.10 30.75 12.30
CA ASN A 901 -25.06 29.98 11.06
C ASN A 901 -23.62 29.57 10.71
N PRO A 902 -23.27 28.26 10.63
CA PRO A 902 -21.92 27.82 10.31
C PRO A 902 -21.36 28.39 9.01
N CYS A 903 -22.22 28.60 7.99
CA CYS A 903 -21.81 29.14 6.69
C CYS A 903 -21.31 30.59 6.74
N GLU A 904 -21.67 31.33 7.79
CA GLU A 904 -21.17 32.69 8.03
C GLU A 904 -19.83 32.70 8.79
N TRP A 905 -19.41 31.55 9.34
CA TRP A 905 -18.28 31.42 10.25
C TRP A 905 -17.24 30.39 9.79
N GLY A 906 -16.89 30.44 8.50
CA GLY A 906 -15.78 29.68 7.92
C GLY A 906 -16.11 28.25 7.48
N TRP A 907 -17.39 27.95 7.28
CA TRP A 907 -17.90 26.74 6.65
C TRP A 907 -18.65 27.02 5.34
N LYS A 908 -18.86 25.98 4.54
CA LYS A 908 -19.73 25.99 3.35
C LYS A 908 -20.38 24.63 3.17
N VAL A 909 -21.55 24.56 2.54
CA VAL A 909 -22.18 23.28 2.18
C VAL A 909 -21.62 22.77 0.86
N ALA A 910 -21.20 21.50 0.83
CA ALA A 910 -20.78 20.79 -0.38
C ALA A 910 -21.28 19.34 -0.32
N ASN A 911 -21.96 18.87 -1.38
CA ASN A 911 -22.54 17.52 -1.48
C ASN A 911 -23.38 17.14 -0.23
N GLY A 912 -24.22 18.06 0.25
CA GLY A 912 -25.08 17.83 1.41
C GLY A 912 -24.38 17.79 2.77
N ASN A 913 -23.07 18.05 2.86
CA ASN A 913 -22.29 18.09 4.10
C ASN A 913 -21.66 19.48 4.34
N LEU A 914 -21.40 19.85 5.58
CA LEU A 914 -20.61 21.04 5.93
C LEU A 914 -19.11 20.75 5.75
N VAL A 915 -18.44 21.57 4.94
CA VAL A 915 -16.99 21.49 4.71
C VAL A 915 -16.31 22.84 5.04
N PRO A 916 -15.09 22.83 5.59
CA PRO A 916 -14.41 24.06 5.99
C PRO A 916 -13.99 24.90 4.78
N VAL A 917 -14.17 26.21 4.86
CA VAL A 917 -13.53 27.16 3.95
C VAL A 917 -12.05 27.21 4.30
N LYS A 918 -11.21 26.79 3.34
CA LYS A 918 -9.76 26.64 3.54
C LYS A 918 -9.02 27.97 3.40
N CYS A 919 -9.31 28.68 2.32
CA CYS A 919 -8.73 29.94 1.87
C CYS A 919 -9.64 30.49 0.76
N THR A 920 -9.71 31.80 0.58
CA THR A 920 -10.39 32.44 -0.58
C THR A 920 -9.43 32.97 -1.63
N MET A 921 -8.14 33.09 -1.28
CA MET A 921 -7.11 33.49 -2.23
C MET A 921 -6.70 32.30 -3.10
N ASP A 922 -6.27 32.59 -4.32
CA ASP A 922 -5.63 31.60 -5.18
C ASP A 922 -4.34 31.06 -4.53
N ALA A 923 -3.82 29.96 -5.08
CA ALA A 923 -2.60 29.33 -4.56
C ALA A 923 -1.38 30.27 -4.58
N ALA A 924 -1.31 31.20 -5.53
CA ALA A 924 -0.24 32.18 -5.71
C ALA A 924 -0.76 33.39 -6.52
N PRO A 925 -0.02 34.51 -6.58
CA PRO A 925 -0.34 35.61 -7.48
C PRO A 925 -0.49 35.16 -8.94
N SER A 926 -1.41 35.78 -9.69
CA SER A 926 -1.68 35.43 -11.11
C SER A 926 -0.42 35.45 -11.99
N LYS A 927 0.50 36.40 -11.74
CA LYS A 927 1.81 36.46 -12.44
C LYS A 927 2.60 35.16 -12.27
N LEU A 928 2.61 34.56 -11.08
CA LEU A 928 3.31 33.30 -10.80
C LEU A 928 2.54 32.08 -11.29
N LEU A 929 1.20 32.09 -11.19
CA LEU A 929 0.35 31.03 -11.75
C LEU A 929 0.57 30.84 -13.25
N ASN A 930 0.85 31.93 -13.97
CA ASN A 930 1.12 31.90 -15.40
C ASN A 930 2.55 31.43 -15.75
N ILE A 931 3.44 31.31 -14.76
CA ILE A 931 4.87 30.99 -14.94
C ILE A 931 5.20 29.56 -14.53
N ILE A 932 4.47 29.00 -13.57
CA ILE A 932 4.68 27.61 -13.12
C ILE A 932 4.43 26.56 -14.22
N ARG A 933 3.79 26.96 -15.32
CA ARG A 933 3.52 26.15 -16.49
C ARG A 933 3.90 26.87 -17.78
N CYS A 934 4.22 26.09 -18.82
CA CYS A 934 4.40 26.58 -20.17
C CYS A 934 3.29 26.04 -21.05
N ASN A 935 2.82 26.83 -22.01
CA ASN A 935 1.84 26.37 -23.00
C ASN A 935 2.53 25.93 -24.30
N CYS A 936 3.77 25.44 -24.18
CA CYS A 936 4.51 24.94 -25.32
C CYS A 936 3.76 23.78 -25.97
N LYS A 937 3.50 23.89 -27.28
CA LYS A 937 2.91 22.82 -28.10
C LYS A 937 3.98 21.88 -28.68
N THR A 938 5.23 22.32 -28.67
CA THR A 938 6.42 21.60 -29.18
C THR A 938 7.40 21.33 -28.04
N ASN A 939 8.55 20.72 -28.36
CA ASN A 939 9.62 20.47 -27.40
C ASN A 939 10.05 21.75 -26.65
N CYS A 940 10.38 21.63 -25.37
CA CYS A 940 10.70 22.75 -24.47
C CYS A 940 12.21 23.05 -24.48
N ASP A 941 12.81 23.22 -25.64
CA ASP A 941 14.25 23.37 -25.85
C ASP A 941 14.72 24.82 -25.86
N THR A 942 13.84 25.75 -26.22
CA THR A 942 14.15 27.18 -26.31
C THR A 942 13.58 28.01 -25.16
N LYS A 943 14.07 29.26 -25.01
CA LYS A 943 13.51 30.26 -24.09
C LYS A 943 12.08 30.72 -24.44
N ARG A 944 11.45 30.15 -25.48
CA ARG A 944 9.99 30.28 -25.72
C ARG A 944 9.18 29.50 -24.68
N CYS A 945 9.78 28.48 -24.06
CA CYS A 945 9.19 27.80 -22.92
C CYS A 945 9.29 28.68 -21.67
N THR A 946 8.15 29.06 -21.09
CA THR A 946 8.10 29.87 -19.85
C THR A 946 8.71 29.12 -18.67
N CYS A 947 8.53 27.79 -18.57
CA CYS A 947 9.19 26.95 -17.56
C CYS A 947 10.73 27.14 -17.69
N ARG A 948 11.31 26.89 -18.88
CA ARG A 948 12.76 27.05 -19.16
C ARG A 948 13.26 28.48 -19.03
N LYS A 949 12.50 29.47 -19.50
CA LYS A 949 12.86 30.90 -19.45
C LYS A 949 13.09 31.36 -18.02
N ASN A 950 12.32 30.84 -17.07
CA ASN A 950 12.39 31.17 -15.65
C ASN A 950 13.22 30.16 -14.84
N GLY A 951 14.06 29.33 -15.51
CA GLY A 951 14.92 28.35 -14.83
C GLY A 951 14.17 27.22 -14.14
N LEU A 952 12.89 27.02 -14.44
CA LEU A 952 12.08 25.92 -13.90
C LEU A 952 12.14 24.73 -14.84
N GLU A 953 12.25 23.53 -14.28
CA GLU A 953 12.00 22.31 -15.04
C GLU A 953 10.52 22.24 -15.45
N CYS A 954 10.22 21.63 -16.58
CA CYS A 954 8.86 21.33 -16.95
C CYS A 954 8.30 20.27 -16.00
N SER A 955 7.17 20.57 -15.38
CA SER A 955 6.45 19.62 -14.52
C SER A 955 5.15 19.20 -15.18
N VAL A 956 4.44 18.30 -14.50
CA VAL A 956 3.07 17.85 -14.79
C VAL A 956 2.07 19.00 -15.01
N ALA A 957 2.41 20.19 -14.52
CA ALA A 957 1.66 21.42 -14.70
C ALA A 957 1.81 22.08 -16.08
N CYS A 958 2.95 21.89 -16.76
CA CYS A 958 3.24 22.53 -18.06
C CYS A 958 2.31 21.93 -19.14
N GLY A 959 1.66 22.76 -19.97
CA GLY A 959 0.55 22.48 -20.91
C GLY A 959 0.61 21.16 -21.68
N GLU A 960 1.21 21.14 -22.88
CA GLU A 960 1.27 19.91 -23.68
C GLU A 960 2.42 18.99 -23.27
N CYS A 961 3.53 19.53 -22.75
CA CYS A 961 4.69 18.73 -22.37
C CYS A 961 4.52 17.98 -21.04
N LYS A 962 3.74 18.52 -20.08
CA LYS A 962 3.47 17.96 -18.75
C LYS A 962 4.68 17.35 -18.03
N GLY A 963 5.87 17.91 -18.28
CA GLY A 963 7.12 17.42 -17.69
C GLY A 963 7.52 16.01 -18.13
N THR A 964 6.96 15.50 -19.22
CA THR A 964 7.26 14.17 -19.76
C THR A 964 7.57 14.29 -21.25
N GLY A 965 8.77 13.88 -21.67
CA GLY A 965 9.14 13.87 -23.09
C GLY A 965 9.49 15.23 -23.70
N CYS A 966 9.83 16.23 -22.87
CA CYS A 966 10.42 17.48 -23.34
C CYS A 966 11.83 17.66 -22.78
N THR A 967 12.69 18.37 -23.49
CA THR A 967 14.09 18.60 -23.10
C THR A 967 14.28 19.41 -21.81
N ASN A 968 13.20 19.95 -21.24
CA ASN A 968 13.21 20.70 -20.00
C ASN A 968 12.57 19.94 -18.83
N SER A 969 12.15 18.68 -18.99
CA SER A 969 11.71 17.86 -17.87
C SER A 969 12.88 17.45 -16.98
N SER A 970 12.63 17.24 -15.69
CA SER A 970 13.59 16.61 -14.78
C SER A 970 14.06 15.29 -15.38
N LYS A 971 15.36 15.16 -15.68
CA LYS A 971 15.92 13.83 -15.96
C LYS A 971 15.75 13.05 -14.68
N THR A 972 14.99 11.96 -14.70
CA THR A 972 15.04 10.98 -13.63
C THR A 972 16.50 10.57 -13.51
N VAL A 973 17.16 11.01 -12.44
CA VAL A 973 18.34 10.32 -11.95
C VAL A 973 17.77 9.00 -11.46
N ASP A 974 17.91 7.97 -12.28
CA ASP A 974 17.79 6.60 -11.78
C ASP A 974 18.79 6.51 -10.63
N MET A 975 18.28 6.36 -9.41
CA MET A 975 19.10 6.10 -8.23
C MET A 975 19.65 4.67 -8.34
N ASP A 976 20.64 4.51 -9.22
CA ASP A 976 21.62 3.44 -9.16
C ASP A 976 22.99 4.12 -9.08
N ASP A 977 23.33 4.59 -7.87
CA ASP A 977 24.70 4.84 -7.41
C ASP A 977 24.83 4.43 -5.93
#